data_AF-A0A967K593-F1
#
_entry.id   AF-A0A967K593-F1
#
_cell.length_a   1.000
_cell.length_b   1.000
_cell.length_c   1.000
_cell.angle_alpha   90.00
_cell.angle_beta   90.00
_cell.angle_gamma   90.00
#
_symmetry.space_group_name_H-M   'P 1'
#
loop_
_entity.id
_entity.type
_entity.pdbx_description
1 polymer ?
#
loop_
_entity_poly.entity_id
_entity_poly.type
_entity_poly.pdbx_seq_one_letter_code
_entity_poly.pdbx_strand_id
1 'polypeptide(L)'
;MKNVNRKLRKDYFKQIVTFFLVCCMFCNPAVLAEVVLDSQEPGSGITVTPLGTGTTQSMTAGNGGIGYFSDFDIDLGHTVICDQGGAQNSALFKVTSLDGTQIYGTFTTNGKLYLQDIRGIMIGANGEINASKFVASTLNINNTDWQKFVNGEINQLKFERGAEDPTGIVDNQGLINAARVYLIGSQVLNSGTIKAGENASDLVVMAAGNKVFLTHEDSKVLIKVPTDLVTPDPATNKVDIDAASTINADQVVLAAGDIFTAALNVGSLAATANRDITLEGTITTTGDITLVAGDDVDAQVLDAGGSVDISASDNTINLHEDVSADVDILLNNNTVADAGITLDAVEDVVLAAGKNLEGDGTLTVQADDDIILGAGSNPGDVSAVGDLTLDAGHSIEVADGGSITAGDDVFILGLLKALGDLTIEATEGGIDATDVFMSTDGSLLSLAQNDSLNMELAFADVINSENTNLSATSTGGSVTSAKADTWRTIAASANTFINLNDSDTGTGGDITTKALTTTTGDILITSNFGNVRAQGNITSGDDVKITAKDEGPDGSGDAIFLEGEIGEVFVPVHVEAVGDIWLNNNTWAAGGVSLDAGQDVRVGWQGDQDPWDPTDGYYAPKTLKGGGALTIEADRDITLGGDVESVGNLVLWADKDNGGDPGGDMTALGNVTSTEGNIDIYASDSTIILTGDKVEASGDVTLHNNTELHGGNQRIDAVNGKLITVDGVNVDKSTAGNADFGGGSGIEFGGNVTGSGLTASDTITFEDAVTANGTGPAEDQRFDAGLGSLWAKGTITKNAGVDLTLGGDEGIDLDGTVDVQTAAGSLTIEDDFTAAADLIATENVTLEGAGTLDGFVNQKIEAEKGKLYANDSIHKIEDGRLDMIGGFDGPLGSGDYSVKTKDVTVDKGALYITGKANVLLDGDLYSSGRMELTSNADGDLGADVGLLQHTSGTINSGDDVDIAALNSRILLNGGVAYDPANAAATTYVSAGGDILLYSSTSIAPDRNLDAGDDVALAANKRLLSDGSLTIEAGEDILLGIHDVTNHWSNQGVGSGGDVRVNGDLTLTAGDEVYAHGKLTTLDGSEG
;
A
#
# COMPACT_ATOMS: atom_id res chain seq x y z
N MET A 1 -69.78 87.96 -51.22
CA MET A 1 -70.67 88.21 -52.38
C MET A 1 -70.73 86.95 -53.23
N LYS A 2 -71.95 86.43 -53.49
CA LYS A 2 -72.35 85.48 -54.58
C LYS A 2 -71.70 84.08 -54.53
N ASN A 3 -72.34 82.91 -54.38
CA ASN A 3 -73.71 82.39 -54.49
C ASN A 3 -73.71 81.06 -53.66
N VAL A 4 -74.47 80.84 -52.59
CA VAL A 4 -75.90 80.47 -52.46
C VAL A 4 -76.42 79.46 -53.51
N ASN A 5 -76.84 78.28 -53.01
CA ASN A 5 -77.74 77.26 -53.60
C ASN A 5 -77.25 76.22 -54.63
N ARG A 6 -76.43 75.25 -54.17
CA ARG A 6 -76.58 73.83 -54.61
C ARG A 6 -75.96 72.74 -53.71
N LYS A 7 -75.60 73.05 -52.45
CA LYS A 7 -74.80 72.16 -51.57
C LYS A 7 -75.42 71.92 -50.18
N LEU A 8 -76.76 71.99 -50.06
CA LEU A 8 -77.50 71.90 -48.77
C LEU A 8 -78.68 70.88 -48.78
N ARG A 9 -78.76 69.97 -49.77
CA ARG A 9 -79.81 68.91 -49.85
C ARG A 9 -79.29 67.47 -49.84
N LYS A 10 -77.97 67.25 -49.73
CA LYS A 10 -77.38 65.89 -49.66
C LYS A 10 -77.01 65.48 -48.22
N ASP A 11 -76.79 66.45 -47.33
CA ASP A 11 -76.32 66.19 -45.97
C ASP A 11 -77.47 65.85 -45.00
N TYR A 12 -78.69 66.35 -45.23
CA TYR A 12 -79.88 65.95 -44.45
C TYR A 12 -80.41 64.57 -44.84
N PHE A 13 -80.20 64.10 -46.07
CA PHE A 13 -80.66 62.75 -46.47
C PHE A 13 -79.73 61.65 -45.93
N LYS A 14 -78.41 61.89 -45.87
CA LYS A 14 -77.48 60.98 -45.19
C LYS A 14 -77.68 60.98 -43.68
N GLN A 15 -77.94 62.12 -43.04
CA GLN A 15 -78.23 62.15 -41.60
C GLN A 15 -79.58 61.50 -41.27
N ILE A 16 -80.62 61.61 -42.10
CA ILE A 16 -81.89 60.90 -41.88
C ILE A 16 -81.77 59.39 -42.13
N VAL A 17 -80.99 58.94 -43.12
CA VAL A 17 -80.76 57.51 -43.36
C VAL A 17 -79.84 56.89 -42.30
N THR A 18 -78.85 57.62 -41.81
CA THR A 18 -78.02 57.19 -40.66
C THR A 18 -78.82 57.19 -39.36
N PHE A 19 -79.68 58.18 -39.11
CA PHE A 19 -80.55 58.17 -37.91
C PHE A 19 -81.67 57.11 -38.02
N PHE A 20 -82.16 56.81 -39.21
CA PHE A 20 -83.13 55.73 -39.45
C PHE A 20 -82.48 54.33 -39.37
N LEU A 21 -81.24 54.15 -39.85
CA LEU A 21 -80.49 52.90 -39.67
C LEU A 21 -80.02 52.70 -38.22
N VAL A 22 -79.63 53.77 -37.51
CA VAL A 22 -79.31 53.71 -36.07
C VAL A 22 -80.59 53.49 -35.25
N CYS A 23 -81.73 54.12 -35.57
CA CYS A 23 -83.01 53.82 -34.89
C CYS A 23 -83.58 52.44 -35.23
N CYS A 24 -83.28 51.86 -36.41
CA CYS A 24 -83.61 50.47 -36.71
C CYS A 24 -82.64 49.48 -36.04
N MET A 25 -81.44 49.92 -35.64
CA MET A 25 -80.52 49.17 -34.76
C MET A 25 -80.90 49.26 -33.26
N PHE A 26 -81.72 50.25 -32.87
CA PHE A 26 -82.20 50.44 -31.48
C PHE A 26 -83.66 49.98 -31.25
N CYS A 27 -84.28 49.31 -32.22
CA CYS A 27 -85.63 48.76 -32.10
C CYS A 27 -85.72 47.39 -32.80
N ASN A 28 -84.97 46.40 -32.30
CA ASN A 28 -85.36 44.99 -32.43
C ASN A 28 -85.79 44.50 -31.04
N PRO A 29 -87.07 44.19 -30.81
CA PRO A 29 -87.48 43.58 -29.56
C PRO A 29 -86.92 42.16 -29.53
N ALA A 30 -85.97 41.93 -28.61
CA ALA A 30 -85.69 40.64 -27.99
C ALA A 30 -85.67 39.43 -28.95
N VAL A 31 -84.52 39.16 -29.57
CA VAL A 31 -84.10 37.75 -29.63
C VAL A 31 -83.52 37.51 -28.25
N LEU A 32 -84.37 36.97 -27.39
CA LEU A 32 -84.00 36.49 -26.06
C LEU A 32 -83.15 35.25 -26.31
N ALA A 33 -81.92 35.21 -25.79
CA ALA A 33 -81.12 33.99 -25.75
C ALA A 33 -81.90 32.95 -24.93
N GLU A 34 -82.62 32.07 -25.61
CA GLU A 34 -83.45 31.04 -25.03
C GLU A 34 -82.78 29.71 -25.39
N VAL A 35 -82.43 28.91 -24.38
CA VAL A 35 -82.10 27.51 -24.65
C VAL A 35 -83.38 26.84 -25.16
N VAL A 36 -83.37 26.33 -26.40
CA VAL A 36 -84.56 25.77 -27.05
C VAL A 36 -84.40 24.27 -27.24
N LEU A 37 -85.23 23.49 -26.55
CA LEU A 37 -85.34 22.05 -26.74
C LEU A 37 -86.24 21.74 -27.95
N ASP A 38 -85.66 21.15 -29.00
CA ASP A 38 -86.37 20.75 -30.22
C ASP A 38 -87.03 19.37 -30.06
N SER A 39 -86.24 18.39 -29.60
CA SER A 39 -86.71 17.02 -29.36
C SER A 39 -85.91 16.34 -28.25
N GLN A 40 -86.42 15.22 -27.74
CA GLN A 40 -85.73 14.41 -26.72
C GLN A 40 -86.01 12.92 -26.96
N GLU A 41 -85.08 12.06 -26.54
CA GLU A 41 -85.30 10.61 -26.58
C GLU A 41 -86.38 10.20 -25.57
N PRO A 42 -87.15 9.12 -25.81
CA PRO A 42 -88.20 8.67 -24.90
C PRO A 42 -87.67 8.40 -23.48
N GLY A 43 -88.33 9.00 -22.47
CA GLY A 43 -87.94 8.81 -21.07
C GLY A 43 -86.83 9.74 -20.57
N SER A 44 -86.36 10.69 -21.38
CA SER A 44 -85.26 11.60 -21.01
C SER A 44 -85.59 12.60 -19.90
N GLY A 45 -86.88 12.90 -19.66
CA GLY A 45 -87.32 13.78 -18.57
C GLY A 45 -86.82 15.23 -18.69
N ILE A 46 -86.49 15.68 -19.91
CA ILE A 46 -85.97 17.03 -20.15
C ILE A 46 -87.14 17.99 -20.36
N THR A 47 -87.19 19.07 -19.58
CA THR A 47 -88.16 20.15 -19.78
C THR A 47 -87.43 21.49 -19.70
N VAL A 48 -87.72 22.40 -20.64
CA VAL A 48 -87.18 23.75 -20.63
C VAL A 48 -88.35 24.72 -20.49
N THR A 49 -88.30 25.60 -19.50
CA THR A 49 -89.30 26.66 -19.35
C THR A 49 -88.97 27.80 -20.30
N PRO A 50 -89.96 28.35 -21.03
CA PRO A 50 -89.70 29.47 -21.92
C PRO A 50 -89.15 30.68 -21.16
N LEU A 51 -88.16 31.35 -21.72
CA LEU A 51 -87.58 32.55 -21.13
C LEU A 51 -88.62 33.69 -21.19
N GLY A 52 -89.20 34.04 -20.03
CA GLY A 52 -90.17 35.13 -19.89
C GLY A 52 -89.53 36.51 -20.06
N THR A 53 -90.00 37.53 -19.34
CA THR A 53 -89.39 38.88 -19.36
C THR A 53 -88.18 39.03 -18.42
N GLY A 54 -87.62 37.91 -17.93
CA GLY A 54 -86.52 37.88 -16.97
C GLY A 54 -85.20 37.49 -17.63
N THR A 55 -84.13 37.48 -16.84
CA THR A 55 -82.78 37.07 -17.29
C THR A 55 -82.42 35.65 -16.87
N THR A 56 -83.33 34.91 -16.21
CA THR A 56 -83.09 33.54 -15.74
C THR A 56 -84.07 32.56 -16.38
N GLN A 57 -83.54 31.52 -17.03
CA GLN A 57 -84.30 30.40 -17.58
C GLN A 57 -84.13 29.17 -16.68
N SER A 58 -85.20 28.39 -16.47
CA SER A 58 -85.14 27.13 -15.72
C SER A 58 -85.40 25.94 -16.61
N MET A 59 -84.65 24.85 -16.40
CA MET A 59 -84.87 23.58 -17.06
C MET A 59 -84.69 22.41 -16.08
N THR A 60 -85.21 21.24 -16.43
CA THR A 60 -84.98 19.97 -15.71
C THR A 60 -84.44 18.93 -16.68
N ALA A 61 -83.66 17.96 -16.21
CA ALA A 61 -83.27 16.80 -17.01
C ALA A 61 -83.22 15.52 -16.16
N GLY A 62 -83.70 14.40 -16.70
CA GLY A 62 -83.64 13.10 -16.04
C GLY A 62 -82.27 12.43 -16.19
N ASN A 63 -81.93 11.50 -15.30
CA ASN A 63 -80.70 10.71 -15.39
C ASN A 63 -80.67 9.87 -16.68
N GLY A 64 -79.58 9.97 -17.45
CA GLY A 64 -79.40 9.32 -18.74
C GLY A 64 -80.14 9.97 -19.91
N GLY A 65 -80.84 11.09 -19.67
CA GLY A 65 -81.63 11.77 -20.70
C GLY A 65 -80.78 12.31 -21.86
N ILE A 66 -81.32 12.23 -23.07
CA ILE A 66 -80.73 12.79 -24.29
C ILE A 66 -81.69 13.85 -24.85
N GLY A 67 -81.22 15.09 -24.96
CA GLY A 67 -81.97 16.21 -25.53
C GLY A 67 -81.28 16.79 -26.76
N TYR A 68 -82.06 17.17 -27.76
CA TYR A 68 -81.61 17.87 -28.95
C TYR A 68 -82.07 19.32 -28.89
N PHE A 69 -81.12 20.24 -28.95
CA PHE A 69 -81.37 21.67 -28.80
C PHE A 69 -81.10 22.39 -30.12
N SER A 70 -82.10 23.13 -30.61
CA SER A 70 -81.92 23.93 -31.83
C SER A 70 -81.20 25.26 -31.54
N ASP A 71 -81.17 25.67 -30.27
CA ASP A 71 -80.42 26.82 -29.77
C ASP A 71 -79.96 26.53 -28.33
N PHE A 72 -78.68 26.79 -28.03
CA PHE A 72 -78.07 26.64 -26.70
C PHE A 72 -77.21 27.87 -26.33
N ASP A 73 -77.48 29.03 -26.95
CA ASP A 73 -76.73 30.25 -26.66
C ASP A 73 -77.21 30.91 -25.35
N ILE A 74 -76.27 31.53 -24.63
CA ILE A 74 -76.54 32.25 -23.36
C ILE A 74 -75.88 33.62 -23.42
N ASP A 75 -76.67 34.66 -23.61
CA ASP A 75 -76.19 36.04 -23.69
C ASP A 75 -75.61 36.57 -22.37
N LEU A 76 -74.75 37.58 -22.48
CA LEU A 76 -74.19 38.30 -21.35
C LEU A 76 -75.29 38.79 -20.39
N GLY A 77 -75.16 38.46 -19.11
CA GLY A 77 -76.12 38.83 -18.06
C GLY A 77 -77.37 37.93 -17.95
N HIS A 78 -77.48 36.87 -18.77
CA HIS A 78 -78.50 35.84 -18.65
C HIS A 78 -77.98 34.60 -17.92
N THR A 79 -78.89 33.84 -17.30
CA THR A 79 -78.57 32.64 -16.53
C THR A 79 -79.52 31.49 -16.88
N VAL A 80 -78.98 30.30 -17.13
CA VAL A 80 -79.76 29.07 -17.29
C VAL A 80 -79.50 28.17 -16.08
N ILE A 81 -80.57 27.74 -15.40
CA ILE A 81 -80.50 26.84 -14.24
C ILE A 81 -81.14 25.50 -14.61
N CYS A 82 -80.35 24.44 -14.61
CA CYS A 82 -80.81 23.07 -14.84
C CYS A 82 -80.85 22.28 -13.53
N ASP A 83 -82.02 21.75 -13.18
CA ASP A 83 -82.18 20.80 -12.08
C ASP A 83 -82.22 19.37 -12.61
N GLN A 84 -81.14 18.62 -12.36
CA GLN A 84 -81.00 17.21 -12.70
C GLN A 84 -81.43 16.28 -11.55
N GLY A 85 -81.90 16.81 -10.41
CA GLY A 85 -82.29 16.03 -9.24
C GLY A 85 -81.11 15.51 -8.40
N GLY A 86 -79.89 16.00 -8.65
CA GLY A 86 -78.70 15.74 -7.81
C GLY A 86 -77.40 15.48 -8.59
N ALA A 87 -76.27 15.55 -7.88
CA ALA A 87 -74.89 15.55 -8.42
C ALA A 87 -74.49 14.30 -9.21
N GLN A 88 -75.20 13.18 -9.03
CA GLN A 88 -74.89 11.91 -9.68
C GLN A 88 -75.58 11.73 -11.05
N ASN A 89 -76.61 12.53 -11.33
CA ASN A 89 -77.41 12.37 -12.54
C ASN A 89 -76.72 13.02 -13.74
N SER A 90 -76.68 12.30 -14.86
CA SER A 90 -76.03 12.75 -16.10
C SER A 90 -77.07 13.02 -17.18
N ALA A 91 -76.87 14.06 -17.99
CA ALA A 91 -77.68 14.31 -19.18
C ALA A 91 -76.81 14.74 -20.36
N LEU A 92 -77.15 14.26 -21.56
CA LEU A 92 -76.49 14.56 -22.82
C LEU A 92 -77.32 15.56 -23.62
N PHE A 93 -76.78 16.75 -23.80
CA PHE A 93 -77.36 17.84 -24.59
C PHE A 93 -76.62 17.93 -25.91
N LYS A 94 -77.31 17.60 -26.99
CA LYS A 94 -76.78 17.64 -28.35
C LYS A 94 -77.34 18.87 -29.05
N VAL A 95 -76.48 19.77 -29.47
CA VAL A 95 -76.87 20.98 -30.19
C VAL A 95 -76.88 20.69 -31.70
N THR A 96 -77.97 21.08 -32.37
CA THR A 96 -78.18 20.87 -33.81
C THR A 96 -78.13 22.18 -34.60
N SER A 97 -77.86 23.31 -33.92
CA SER A 97 -77.70 24.64 -34.51
C SER A 97 -76.64 24.66 -35.61
N LEU A 98 -76.80 25.59 -36.56
CA LEU A 98 -75.82 25.81 -37.62
C LEU A 98 -74.69 26.77 -37.20
N ASP A 99 -74.84 27.52 -36.12
CA ASP A 99 -73.92 28.61 -35.77
C ASP A 99 -72.98 28.28 -34.59
N GLY A 100 -73.07 27.05 -34.05
CA GLY A 100 -72.35 26.62 -32.85
C GLY A 100 -73.01 27.13 -31.56
N THR A 101 -72.41 26.80 -30.42
CA THR A 101 -72.88 27.21 -29.08
C THR A 101 -72.05 28.38 -28.56
N GLN A 102 -72.68 29.45 -28.09
CA GLN A 102 -72.03 30.64 -27.54
C GLN A 102 -72.57 30.99 -26.14
N ILE A 103 -71.72 30.89 -25.13
CA ILE A 103 -72.05 31.13 -23.72
C ILE A 103 -71.28 32.35 -23.21
N TYR A 104 -71.93 33.52 -23.23
CA TYR A 104 -71.42 34.77 -22.65
C TYR A 104 -72.02 35.08 -21.26
N GLY A 105 -73.10 34.39 -20.87
CA GLY A 105 -73.74 34.43 -19.55
C GLY A 105 -73.45 33.19 -18.71
N THR A 106 -74.34 32.84 -17.77
CA THR A 106 -74.09 31.77 -16.78
C THR A 106 -74.95 30.53 -17.05
N PHE A 107 -74.37 29.33 -17.07
CA PHE A 107 -75.10 28.06 -16.97
C PHE A 107 -74.82 27.42 -15.60
N THR A 108 -75.86 26.97 -14.89
CA THR A 108 -75.72 26.32 -13.58
C THR A 108 -76.53 25.04 -13.53
N THR A 109 -75.91 23.92 -13.15
CA THR A 109 -76.59 22.64 -12.90
C THR A 109 -76.13 21.99 -11.61
N ASN A 110 -77.03 21.23 -10.98
CA ASN A 110 -76.71 20.41 -9.82
C ASN A 110 -76.29 18.96 -10.17
N GLY A 111 -76.09 18.62 -11.46
CA GLY A 111 -75.69 17.29 -11.94
C GLY A 111 -74.49 17.31 -12.92
N LYS A 112 -74.33 16.23 -13.68
CA LYS A 112 -73.26 16.04 -14.68
C LYS A 112 -73.77 16.47 -16.07
N LEU A 113 -73.21 17.52 -16.63
CA LEU A 113 -73.55 18.10 -17.93
C LEU A 113 -72.63 17.55 -19.02
N TYR A 114 -73.21 16.90 -20.04
CA TYR A 114 -72.52 16.56 -21.29
C TYR A 114 -73.09 17.43 -22.40
N LEU A 115 -72.36 18.45 -22.84
CA LEU A 115 -72.72 19.34 -23.93
C LEU A 115 -71.95 18.93 -25.18
N GLN A 116 -72.67 18.57 -26.24
CA GLN A 116 -72.11 18.19 -27.51
C GLN A 116 -72.57 19.15 -28.61
N ASP A 117 -71.63 19.82 -29.27
CA ASP A 117 -71.89 20.60 -30.48
C ASP A 117 -70.74 20.41 -31.48
N ILE A 118 -71.04 19.71 -32.58
CA ILE A 118 -70.02 19.41 -33.60
C ILE A 118 -69.48 20.66 -34.30
N ARG A 119 -70.21 21.79 -34.25
CA ARG A 119 -69.79 23.04 -34.91
C ARG A 119 -68.87 23.89 -34.06
N GLY A 120 -68.94 23.75 -32.74
CA GLY A 120 -68.14 24.53 -31.81
C GLY A 120 -68.88 24.87 -30.53
N ILE A 121 -68.14 24.99 -29.44
CA ILE A 121 -68.63 25.43 -28.13
C ILE A 121 -67.71 26.56 -27.68
N MET A 122 -68.26 27.77 -27.55
CA MET A 122 -67.54 28.96 -27.08
C MET A 122 -68.11 29.38 -25.73
N ILE A 123 -67.25 29.52 -24.72
CA ILE A 123 -67.55 30.19 -23.45
C ILE A 123 -66.78 31.51 -23.46
N GLY A 124 -67.46 32.64 -23.67
CA GLY A 124 -66.79 33.93 -23.80
C GLY A 124 -66.20 34.44 -22.49
N ALA A 125 -65.42 35.52 -22.53
CA ALA A 125 -64.67 36.05 -21.36
C ALA A 125 -65.47 36.39 -20.09
N ASN A 126 -66.80 36.53 -20.20
CA ASN A 126 -67.71 36.73 -19.05
C ASN A 126 -68.65 35.54 -18.81
N GLY A 127 -68.52 34.48 -19.61
CA GLY A 127 -69.31 33.27 -19.51
C GLY A 127 -68.89 32.43 -18.30
N GLU A 128 -69.86 31.78 -17.66
CA GLU A 128 -69.61 30.97 -16.47
C GLU A 128 -70.39 29.65 -16.52
N ILE A 129 -69.71 28.52 -16.35
CA ILE A 129 -70.32 27.19 -16.22
C ILE A 129 -70.14 26.67 -14.80
N ASN A 130 -71.23 26.40 -14.09
CA ASN A 130 -71.23 25.76 -12.78
C ASN A 130 -71.91 24.39 -12.86
N ALA A 131 -71.19 23.30 -12.61
CA ALA A 131 -71.72 21.93 -12.69
C ALA A 131 -71.07 20.98 -11.68
N SER A 132 -71.66 19.78 -11.45
CA SER A 132 -70.94 18.73 -10.71
C SER A 132 -69.86 18.06 -11.57
N LYS A 133 -70.13 17.88 -12.86
CA LYS A 133 -69.16 17.49 -13.90
C LYS A 133 -69.55 18.19 -15.19
N PHE A 134 -68.58 18.68 -15.94
CA PHE A 134 -68.80 19.28 -17.24
C PHE A 134 -68.00 18.53 -18.31
N VAL A 135 -68.69 18.08 -19.35
CA VAL A 135 -68.08 17.50 -20.55
C VAL A 135 -68.54 18.33 -21.73
N ALA A 136 -67.64 19.09 -22.34
CA ALA A 136 -67.89 19.80 -23.58
C ALA A 136 -67.24 19.02 -24.72
N SER A 137 -67.99 18.73 -25.78
CA SER A 137 -67.38 18.06 -26.94
C SER A 137 -67.85 18.53 -28.30
N THR A 138 -66.90 18.70 -29.23
CA THR A 138 -67.18 18.82 -30.66
C THR A 138 -67.15 17.50 -31.41
N LEU A 139 -66.77 16.40 -30.72
CA LEU A 139 -66.84 15.06 -31.28
C LEU A 139 -68.21 14.44 -30.99
N ASN A 140 -68.69 13.59 -31.88
CA ASN A 140 -70.01 12.99 -31.71
C ASN A 140 -69.98 11.83 -30.71
N ILE A 141 -71.01 11.77 -29.86
CA ILE A 141 -71.29 10.68 -28.93
C ILE A 141 -72.47 9.86 -29.45
N ASN A 142 -72.30 8.55 -29.60
CA ASN A 142 -73.38 7.66 -30.03
C ASN A 142 -74.42 7.47 -28.91
N ASN A 143 -75.71 7.67 -29.21
CA ASN A 143 -76.79 7.55 -28.22
C ASN A 143 -76.86 6.17 -27.55
N THR A 144 -76.55 5.10 -28.29
CA THR A 144 -76.55 3.72 -27.76
C THR A 144 -75.40 3.53 -26.78
N ASP A 145 -74.22 4.05 -27.11
CA ASP A 145 -73.05 3.98 -26.23
C ASP A 145 -73.26 4.86 -24.99
N TRP A 146 -73.87 6.04 -25.13
CA TRP A 146 -74.30 6.88 -24.01
C TRP A 146 -75.23 6.14 -23.04
N GLN A 147 -76.29 5.51 -23.55
CA GLN A 147 -77.23 4.77 -22.69
C GLN A 147 -76.55 3.62 -21.96
N LYS A 148 -75.70 2.85 -22.66
CA LYS A 148 -74.89 1.78 -22.06
C LYS A 148 -73.92 2.32 -21.01
N PHE A 149 -73.30 3.47 -21.27
CA PHE A 149 -72.33 4.09 -20.37
C PHE A 149 -72.99 4.60 -19.08
N VAL A 150 -74.14 5.28 -19.17
CA VAL A 150 -74.88 5.77 -17.98
C VAL A 150 -75.52 4.62 -17.20
N ASN A 151 -75.89 3.51 -17.86
CA ASN A 151 -76.40 2.31 -17.20
C ASN A 151 -75.29 1.39 -16.64
N GLY A 152 -74.01 1.72 -16.87
CA GLY A 152 -72.86 0.91 -16.41
C GLY A 152 -72.65 -0.40 -17.19
N GLU A 153 -73.17 -0.52 -18.41
CA GLU A 153 -72.99 -1.69 -19.29
C GLU A 153 -71.66 -1.64 -20.07
N ILE A 154 -71.14 -0.43 -20.32
CA ILE A 154 -69.80 -0.20 -20.90
C ILE A 154 -69.00 0.73 -20.00
N ASN A 155 -67.70 0.48 -19.89
CA ASN A 155 -66.80 1.24 -19.02
C ASN A 155 -66.09 2.40 -19.73
N GLN A 156 -66.32 2.56 -21.05
CA GLN A 156 -65.68 3.58 -21.89
C GLN A 156 -66.74 4.21 -22.80
N LEU A 157 -66.84 5.54 -22.78
CA LEU A 157 -67.64 6.33 -23.70
C LEU A 157 -66.76 6.80 -24.85
N LYS A 158 -67.16 6.48 -26.08
CA LYS A 158 -66.43 6.85 -27.30
C LYS A 158 -66.92 8.18 -27.85
N PHE A 159 -65.97 9.06 -28.15
CA PHE A 159 -66.13 10.32 -28.86
C PHE A 159 -65.45 10.16 -30.21
N GLU A 160 -66.15 10.42 -31.31
CA GLU A 160 -65.57 10.29 -32.64
C GLU A 160 -66.07 11.36 -33.60
N ARG A 161 -65.16 11.85 -34.45
CA ARG A 161 -65.51 12.71 -35.57
C ARG A 161 -66.05 11.87 -36.73
N GLY A 162 -67.22 12.21 -37.25
CA GLY A 162 -67.73 11.65 -38.50
C GLY A 162 -66.95 12.18 -39.70
N ALA A 163 -66.89 11.39 -40.78
CA ALA A 163 -66.09 11.73 -41.97
C ALA A 163 -66.48 13.06 -42.66
N GLU A 164 -67.70 13.54 -42.46
CA GLU A 164 -68.20 14.81 -43.02
C GLU A 164 -68.48 15.89 -41.96
N ASP A 165 -68.12 15.64 -40.70
CA ASP A 165 -68.35 16.60 -39.61
C ASP A 165 -67.35 17.77 -39.69
N PRO A 166 -67.73 19.01 -39.35
CA PRO A 166 -66.81 20.15 -39.33
C PRO A 166 -65.73 19.99 -38.23
N THR A 167 -64.65 20.77 -38.32
CA THR A 167 -63.60 20.86 -37.29
C THR A 167 -64.03 21.87 -36.22
N GLY A 168 -64.99 21.49 -35.38
CA GLY A 168 -65.48 22.36 -34.30
C GLY A 168 -64.44 22.56 -33.19
N ILE A 169 -64.41 23.78 -32.65
CA ILE A 169 -63.52 24.19 -31.56
C ILE A 169 -64.30 24.22 -30.24
N VAL A 170 -63.73 23.67 -29.17
CA VAL A 170 -64.16 23.99 -27.80
C VAL A 170 -63.28 25.15 -27.32
N ASP A 171 -63.79 26.37 -27.22
CA ASP A 171 -63.04 27.54 -26.76
C ASP A 171 -63.60 28.06 -25.43
N ASN A 172 -62.84 27.92 -24.34
CA ASN A 172 -63.15 28.54 -23.07
C ASN A 172 -62.31 29.79 -22.84
N GLN A 173 -62.95 30.96 -22.86
CA GLN A 173 -62.38 32.25 -22.49
C GLN A 173 -62.89 32.71 -21.11
N GLY A 174 -63.91 32.05 -20.56
CA GLY A 174 -64.59 32.40 -19.30
C GLY A 174 -64.20 31.52 -18.10
N LEU A 175 -65.12 31.32 -17.16
CA LEU A 175 -64.91 30.51 -15.95
C LEU A 175 -65.69 29.19 -16.02
N ILE A 176 -64.98 28.07 -15.92
CA ILE A 176 -65.60 26.74 -15.70
C ILE A 176 -65.34 26.33 -14.25
N ASN A 177 -66.40 26.09 -13.49
CA ASN A 177 -66.36 25.65 -12.11
C ASN A 177 -67.11 24.32 -11.96
N ALA A 178 -66.38 23.20 -11.95
CA ALA A 178 -66.94 21.86 -11.78
C ALA A 178 -65.91 20.88 -11.24
N ALA A 179 -66.32 19.93 -10.40
CA ALA A 179 -65.42 18.93 -9.81
C ALA A 179 -64.66 18.11 -10.88
N ARG A 180 -65.29 17.84 -12.04
CA ARG A 180 -64.58 17.25 -13.19
C ARG A 180 -64.91 17.97 -14.48
N VAL A 181 -63.90 18.31 -15.27
CA VAL A 181 -64.01 19.01 -16.55
C VAL A 181 -63.34 18.20 -17.65
N TYR A 182 -64.06 17.94 -18.74
CA TYR A 182 -63.54 17.27 -19.93
C TYR A 182 -63.87 18.13 -21.15
N LEU A 183 -62.86 18.73 -21.76
CA LEU A 183 -63.00 19.47 -23.00
C LEU A 183 -62.43 18.61 -24.13
N ILE A 184 -63.30 18.14 -25.03
CA ILE A 184 -62.96 17.10 -26.02
C ILE A 184 -63.33 17.57 -27.42
N GLY A 185 -62.39 17.88 -28.30
CA GLY A 185 -62.73 18.40 -29.62
C GLY A 185 -61.74 18.07 -30.72
N SER A 186 -62.01 18.53 -31.94
CA SER A 186 -60.97 18.62 -32.97
C SER A 186 -59.90 19.67 -32.61
N GLN A 187 -60.31 20.73 -31.89
CA GLN A 187 -59.46 21.72 -31.25
C GLN A 187 -60.08 22.10 -29.90
N VAL A 188 -59.25 22.41 -28.89
CA VAL A 188 -59.72 22.83 -27.57
C VAL A 188 -58.92 24.03 -27.05
N LEU A 189 -59.43 25.24 -27.21
CA LEU A 189 -58.81 26.45 -26.67
C LEU A 189 -59.31 26.71 -25.24
N ASN A 190 -58.44 27.12 -24.34
CA ASN A 190 -58.73 27.59 -22.99
C ASN A 190 -57.92 28.86 -22.66
N SER A 191 -58.45 30.03 -23.00
CA SER A 191 -57.91 31.33 -22.56
C SER A 191 -58.58 31.88 -21.29
N GLY A 192 -59.47 31.09 -20.66
CA GLY A 192 -60.14 31.38 -19.41
C GLY A 192 -59.68 30.49 -18.25
N THR A 193 -60.38 30.52 -17.11
CA THR A 193 -60.03 29.74 -15.91
C THR A 193 -60.86 28.47 -15.80
N ILE A 194 -60.20 27.34 -15.56
CA ILE A 194 -60.86 26.09 -15.17
C ILE A 194 -60.54 25.81 -13.71
N LYS A 195 -61.58 25.78 -12.87
CA LYS A 195 -61.50 25.42 -11.45
C LYS A 195 -62.26 24.12 -11.21
N ALA A 196 -61.53 23.03 -11.06
CA ALA A 196 -62.02 21.88 -10.33
C ALA A 196 -61.78 22.12 -8.83
N GLY A 197 -62.55 21.49 -7.93
CA GLY A 197 -62.43 21.77 -6.49
C GLY A 197 -61.09 21.32 -5.88
N GLU A 198 -60.99 21.36 -4.56
CA GLU A 198 -59.80 20.92 -3.79
C GLU A 198 -59.92 19.45 -3.28
N ASN A 199 -60.87 18.65 -3.78
CA ASN A 199 -61.04 17.27 -3.32
C ASN A 199 -60.18 16.29 -4.15
N ALA A 200 -59.73 15.20 -3.52
CA ALA A 200 -58.87 14.13 -4.09
C ALA A 200 -59.44 13.33 -5.29
N SER A 201 -60.48 13.82 -5.96
CA SER A 201 -61.12 13.19 -7.13
C SER A 201 -61.46 14.21 -8.23
N ASP A 202 -60.95 15.43 -8.11
CA ASP A 202 -61.22 16.56 -8.97
C ASP A 202 -60.26 16.57 -10.17
N LEU A 203 -60.77 16.54 -11.41
CA LEU A 203 -59.96 16.22 -12.59
C LEU A 203 -60.28 17.16 -13.76
N VAL A 204 -59.26 17.71 -14.40
CA VAL A 204 -59.38 18.46 -15.67
C VAL A 204 -58.67 17.69 -16.78
N VAL A 205 -59.41 17.45 -17.86
CA VAL A 205 -58.90 16.80 -19.08
C VAL A 205 -59.19 17.68 -20.27
N MET A 206 -58.15 18.02 -21.03
CA MET A 206 -58.30 18.64 -22.34
C MET A 206 -57.74 17.66 -23.36
N ALA A 207 -58.60 17.21 -24.28
CA ALA A 207 -58.27 16.20 -25.26
C ALA A 207 -58.64 16.67 -26.67
N ALA A 208 -57.66 16.78 -27.55
CA ALA A 208 -57.88 17.13 -28.95
C ALA A 208 -57.55 15.96 -29.87
N GLY A 209 -58.42 15.64 -30.82
CA GLY A 209 -58.19 14.54 -31.78
C GLY A 209 -59.44 14.08 -32.50
N ASN A 210 -59.29 13.13 -33.44
CA ASN A 210 -60.41 12.61 -34.23
C ASN A 210 -61.21 11.51 -33.50
N LYS A 211 -60.65 10.90 -32.45
CA LYS A 211 -61.31 9.87 -31.64
C LYS A 211 -60.73 9.86 -30.22
N VAL A 212 -61.60 9.97 -29.23
CA VAL A 212 -61.23 10.00 -27.80
C VAL A 212 -62.11 9.01 -27.03
N PHE A 213 -61.56 8.32 -26.03
CA PHE A 213 -62.34 7.44 -25.15
C PHE A 213 -62.28 7.96 -23.71
N LEU A 214 -63.43 8.09 -23.08
CA LEU A 214 -63.58 8.50 -21.69
C LEU A 214 -64.00 7.32 -20.83
N THR A 215 -63.25 6.97 -19.79
CA THR A 215 -63.55 5.88 -18.85
C THR A 215 -64.50 6.31 -17.73
N HIS A 216 -65.18 5.34 -17.11
CA HIS A 216 -66.00 5.55 -15.91
C HIS A 216 -65.13 5.79 -14.65
N GLU A 217 -65.75 6.33 -13.60
CA GLU A 217 -65.24 7.30 -12.60
C GLU A 217 -63.90 7.12 -11.86
N ASP A 218 -63.07 6.10 -12.03
CA ASP A 218 -61.83 5.93 -11.22
C ASP A 218 -60.61 5.42 -12.02
N SER A 219 -60.44 5.78 -13.29
CA SER A 219 -59.30 5.28 -14.08
C SER A 219 -58.79 6.26 -15.12
N LYS A 220 -57.45 6.34 -15.23
CA LYS A 220 -56.63 6.98 -16.27
C LYS A 220 -57.38 7.16 -17.60
N VAL A 221 -57.35 8.38 -18.16
CA VAL A 221 -57.89 8.62 -19.51
C VAL A 221 -57.08 7.77 -20.49
N LEU A 222 -57.74 6.84 -21.19
CA LEU A 222 -57.12 6.03 -22.23
C LEU A 222 -57.43 6.64 -23.59
N ILE A 223 -56.51 7.43 -24.15
CA ILE A 223 -56.62 7.89 -25.53
C ILE A 223 -56.10 6.77 -26.44
N LYS A 224 -57.01 5.97 -27.00
CA LYS A 224 -56.67 4.92 -27.95
C LYS A 224 -56.73 5.44 -29.39
N VAL A 225 -55.57 5.72 -29.98
CA VAL A 225 -55.44 6.10 -31.39
C VAL A 225 -55.56 4.84 -32.28
N PRO A 226 -56.50 4.76 -33.25
CA PRO A 226 -56.59 3.62 -34.17
C PRO A 226 -55.42 3.58 -35.16
N THR A 227 -54.82 2.40 -35.36
CA THR A 227 -53.69 2.15 -36.29
C THR A 227 -54.07 2.11 -37.77
N ASP A 228 -55.34 2.28 -38.12
CA ASP A 228 -55.88 1.99 -39.46
C ASP A 228 -56.46 3.26 -40.11
N LEU A 229 -55.67 4.29 -40.38
CA LEU A 229 -56.09 5.41 -41.23
C LEU A 229 -55.01 5.86 -42.21
N VAL A 230 -55.39 5.88 -43.49
CA VAL A 230 -54.63 6.38 -44.64
C VAL A 230 -54.55 7.91 -44.59
N THR A 231 -53.34 8.42 -44.84
CA THR A 231 -52.88 9.82 -45.00
C THR A 231 -53.94 10.91 -45.22
N PRO A 232 -54.07 11.90 -44.31
CA PRO A 232 -54.55 13.24 -44.59
C PRO A 232 -53.43 14.30 -44.61
N ASP A 233 -53.70 15.41 -45.28
CA ASP A 233 -52.84 16.56 -45.59
C ASP A 233 -52.58 17.48 -44.37
N PRO A 234 -51.32 17.79 -44.01
CA PRO A 234 -50.96 18.60 -42.83
C PRO A 234 -51.37 20.09 -42.90
N ALA A 235 -51.88 20.58 -44.03
CA ALA A 235 -52.20 22.01 -44.19
C ALA A 235 -53.61 22.44 -43.74
N THR A 236 -54.52 21.51 -43.39
CA THR A 236 -55.95 21.84 -43.18
C THR A 236 -56.59 21.30 -41.89
N ASN A 237 -55.85 20.56 -41.06
CA ASN A 237 -56.33 20.01 -39.79
C ASN A 237 -55.38 20.44 -38.65
N LYS A 238 -55.57 21.66 -38.13
CA LYS A 238 -54.87 22.07 -36.90
C LYS A 238 -55.58 21.38 -35.73
N VAL A 239 -54.92 20.47 -35.03
CA VAL A 239 -55.39 19.92 -33.74
C VAL A 239 -54.55 20.67 -32.70
N ASP A 240 -55.19 21.52 -31.90
CA ASP A 240 -54.50 22.51 -31.05
C ASP A 240 -55.25 22.64 -29.72
N ILE A 241 -54.51 22.74 -28.62
CA ILE A 241 -55.06 23.00 -27.29
C ILE A 241 -54.51 24.33 -26.72
N ASP A 242 -55.16 25.47 -26.95
CA ASP A 242 -54.60 26.76 -26.49
C ASP A 242 -54.93 27.08 -25.01
N ALA A 243 -54.23 26.50 -24.03
CA ALA A 243 -54.40 26.76 -22.60
C ALA A 243 -53.65 28.02 -22.08
N ALA A 244 -54.00 29.22 -22.55
CA ALA A 244 -53.38 30.49 -22.12
C ALA A 244 -53.70 30.94 -20.68
N SER A 245 -54.14 30.06 -19.76
CA SER A 245 -54.60 30.45 -18.41
C SER A 245 -54.60 29.32 -17.37
N THR A 246 -54.61 29.72 -16.10
CA THR A 246 -54.52 28.86 -14.90
C THR A 246 -55.57 27.74 -14.89
N ILE A 247 -55.08 26.49 -14.82
CA ILE A 247 -55.87 25.31 -14.47
C ILE A 247 -55.59 24.97 -13.00
N ASN A 248 -56.62 24.84 -12.17
CA ASN A 248 -56.50 24.36 -10.80
C ASN A 248 -57.41 23.13 -10.61
N ALA A 249 -56.81 21.98 -10.30
CA ALA A 249 -57.49 20.70 -10.11
C ALA A 249 -56.72 19.80 -9.13
N ASP A 250 -57.28 18.65 -8.75
CA ASP A 250 -56.52 17.60 -8.06
C ASP A 250 -55.62 16.83 -9.04
N GLN A 251 -56.10 16.58 -10.27
CA GLN A 251 -55.29 16.07 -11.38
C GLN A 251 -55.52 16.88 -12.66
N VAL A 252 -54.46 17.13 -13.43
CA VAL A 252 -54.51 17.77 -14.75
C VAL A 252 -53.94 16.82 -15.80
N VAL A 253 -54.71 16.54 -16.85
CA VAL A 253 -54.24 15.77 -18.01
C VAL A 253 -54.48 16.58 -19.28
N LEU A 254 -53.39 16.99 -19.94
CA LEU A 254 -53.44 17.62 -21.26
C LEU A 254 -52.96 16.61 -22.30
N ALA A 255 -53.78 16.33 -23.31
CA ALA A 255 -53.43 15.31 -24.28
C ALA A 255 -53.90 15.66 -25.71
N ALA A 256 -52.98 15.63 -26.67
CA ALA A 256 -53.30 15.77 -28.10
C ALA A 256 -53.11 14.44 -28.84
N GLY A 257 -54.04 14.08 -29.73
CA GLY A 257 -54.10 12.75 -30.35
C GLY A 257 -54.39 12.75 -31.86
N ASP A 258 -53.33 12.73 -32.66
CA ASP A 258 -53.12 11.91 -33.87
C ASP A 258 -51.61 11.86 -34.25
N ILE A 259 -51.16 10.74 -34.83
CA ILE A 259 -49.74 10.38 -35.12
C ILE A 259 -48.99 11.36 -36.06
N PHE A 260 -49.65 12.41 -36.56
CA PHE A 260 -49.03 13.39 -37.44
C PHE A 260 -49.31 14.81 -36.93
N THR A 261 -48.33 15.36 -36.21
CA THR A 261 -48.15 16.82 -35.99
C THR A 261 -49.34 17.55 -35.36
N ALA A 262 -49.64 17.22 -34.11
CA ALA A 262 -50.42 18.10 -33.24
C ALA A 262 -49.51 18.55 -32.08
N ALA A 263 -48.63 19.52 -32.34
CA ALA A 263 -48.00 20.27 -31.26
C ALA A 263 -49.07 21.16 -30.62
N LEU A 264 -49.17 21.15 -29.29
CA LEU A 264 -49.80 22.23 -28.55
C LEU A 264 -49.12 23.52 -28.98
N ASN A 265 -49.84 24.55 -29.44
CA ASN A 265 -49.24 25.84 -29.71
C ASN A 265 -49.94 26.89 -28.85
N VAL A 266 -49.40 27.14 -27.65
CA VAL A 266 -49.96 28.09 -26.68
C VAL A 266 -49.11 29.35 -26.55
N GLY A 267 -49.74 30.45 -26.11
CA GLY A 267 -49.00 31.66 -25.74
C GLY A 267 -48.02 31.41 -24.59
N SER A 268 -48.52 30.86 -23.49
CA SER A 268 -47.81 30.39 -22.29
C SER A 268 -48.69 29.34 -21.61
N LEU A 269 -48.11 28.38 -20.88
CA LEU A 269 -48.83 27.35 -20.14
C LEU A 269 -48.62 27.52 -18.64
N ALA A 270 -49.70 27.60 -17.86
CA ALA A 270 -49.62 27.59 -16.39
C ALA A 270 -50.63 26.58 -15.81
N ALA A 271 -50.13 25.43 -15.34
CA ALA A 271 -50.95 24.37 -14.76
C ALA A 271 -50.61 24.16 -13.28
N THR A 272 -51.64 24.10 -12.43
CA THR A 272 -51.48 23.79 -11.01
C THR A 272 -52.39 22.61 -10.64
N ALA A 273 -51.82 21.53 -10.10
CA ALA A 273 -52.54 20.36 -9.62
C ALA A 273 -52.23 20.11 -8.14
N ASN A 274 -53.20 19.62 -7.35
CA ASN A 274 -52.95 19.19 -5.96
C ASN A 274 -52.32 17.79 -5.86
N ARG A 275 -52.36 17.01 -6.94
CA ARG A 275 -51.66 15.72 -7.08
C ARG A 275 -50.84 15.72 -8.35
N ASP A 276 -51.39 15.26 -9.48
CA ASP A 276 -50.59 14.92 -10.66
C ASP A 276 -50.85 15.89 -11.84
N ILE A 277 -49.79 16.24 -12.57
CA ILE A 277 -49.88 16.85 -13.92
C ILE A 277 -49.34 15.83 -14.92
N THR A 278 -50.14 15.42 -15.91
CA THR A 278 -49.70 14.55 -17.01
C THR A 278 -49.88 15.27 -18.34
N LEU A 279 -48.79 15.40 -19.10
CA LEU A 279 -48.75 16.02 -20.42
C LEU A 279 -48.41 14.96 -21.47
N GLU A 280 -49.38 14.67 -22.34
CA GLU A 280 -49.27 13.66 -23.40
C GLU A 280 -49.20 14.34 -24.78
N GLY A 281 -48.12 14.12 -25.52
CA GLY A 281 -47.81 14.74 -26.81
C GLY A 281 -46.82 15.90 -26.70
N THR A 282 -46.57 16.58 -27.83
CA THR A 282 -45.65 17.72 -27.90
C THR A 282 -46.31 19.01 -27.44
N ILE A 283 -45.69 19.68 -26.47
CA ILE A 283 -46.13 20.96 -25.93
C ILE A 283 -45.20 22.08 -26.41
N THR A 284 -45.64 22.87 -27.40
CA THR A 284 -44.90 24.05 -27.86
C THR A 284 -45.57 25.35 -27.38
N THR A 285 -44.80 26.28 -26.85
CA THR A 285 -45.31 27.57 -26.37
C THR A 285 -44.46 28.73 -26.88
N THR A 286 -45.03 29.92 -27.02
CA THR A 286 -44.27 31.14 -27.38
C THR A 286 -43.76 31.93 -26.15
N GLY A 287 -43.92 31.39 -24.95
CA GLY A 287 -43.64 32.04 -23.67
C GLY A 287 -43.38 30.99 -22.61
N ASP A 288 -43.74 31.24 -21.34
CA ASP A 288 -43.34 30.33 -20.26
C ASP A 288 -44.22 29.07 -20.16
N ILE A 289 -43.62 27.96 -19.71
CA ILE A 289 -44.30 26.77 -19.19
C ILE A 289 -44.08 26.74 -17.68
N THR A 290 -45.13 26.85 -16.86
CA THR A 290 -45.07 26.68 -15.41
C THR A 290 -45.98 25.53 -14.97
N LEU A 291 -45.40 24.49 -14.38
CA LEU A 291 -46.10 23.30 -13.89
C LEU A 291 -45.91 23.20 -12.38
N VAL A 292 -47.01 23.19 -11.62
CA VAL A 292 -46.98 23.06 -10.15
C VAL A 292 -47.89 21.92 -9.73
N ALA A 293 -47.32 20.75 -9.45
CA ALA A 293 -48.02 19.57 -8.95
C ALA A 293 -47.91 19.43 -7.43
N GLY A 294 -48.81 18.66 -6.82
CA GLY A 294 -48.73 18.30 -5.40
C GLY A 294 -48.14 16.91 -5.14
N ASP A 295 -47.98 16.11 -6.19
CA ASP A 295 -47.46 14.75 -6.20
C ASP A 295 -46.43 14.67 -7.34
N ASP A 296 -46.77 14.20 -8.54
CA ASP A 296 -45.83 14.05 -9.67
C ASP A 296 -46.16 14.95 -10.89
N VAL A 297 -45.15 15.23 -11.72
CA VAL A 297 -45.30 15.78 -13.08
C VAL A 297 -44.79 14.75 -14.09
N ASP A 298 -45.64 14.26 -14.98
CA ASP A 298 -45.26 13.42 -16.12
C ASP A 298 -45.35 14.27 -17.41
N ALA A 299 -44.23 14.50 -18.10
CA ALA A 299 -44.20 15.28 -19.32
C ALA A 299 -43.51 14.53 -20.47
N GLN A 300 -44.04 14.64 -21.69
CA GLN A 300 -43.35 14.24 -22.92
C GLN A 300 -42.51 15.42 -23.43
N VAL A 301 -42.75 15.94 -24.64
CA VAL A 301 -41.94 17.04 -25.19
C VAL A 301 -42.43 18.38 -24.64
N LEU A 302 -41.53 19.19 -24.09
CA LEU A 302 -41.77 20.57 -23.72
C LEU A 302 -40.87 21.48 -24.56
N ASP A 303 -41.44 22.50 -25.19
CA ASP A 303 -40.74 23.44 -26.08
C ASP A 303 -41.29 24.84 -25.79
N ALA A 304 -40.53 25.66 -25.05
CA ALA A 304 -40.98 26.96 -24.59
C ALA A 304 -40.19 28.10 -25.24
N GLY A 305 -40.88 29.08 -25.84
CA GLY A 305 -40.30 30.36 -26.24
C GLY A 305 -39.99 31.31 -25.08
N GLY A 306 -40.13 30.84 -23.84
CA GLY A 306 -39.78 31.48 -22.56
C GLY A 306 -39.14 30.45 -21.63
N SER A 307 -39.34 30.54 -20.31
CA SER A 307 -38.77 29.57 -19.36
C SER A 307 -39.67 28.35 -19.14
N VAL A 308 -39.09 27.21 -18.80
CA VAL A 308 -39.77 26.01 -18.28
C VAL A 308 -39.50 25.91 -16.78
N ASP A 309 -40.52 26.10 -15.94
CA ASP A 309 -40.46 26.01 -14.48
C ASP A 309 -41.35 24.87 -13.97
N ILE A 310 -40.74 23.79 -13.50
CA ILE A 310 -41.44 22.59 -13.05
C ILE A 310 -41.23 22.41 -11.55
N SER A 311 -42.34 22.27 -10.83
CA SER A 311 -42.36 22.00 -9.39
C SER A 311 -43.42 20.96 -9.05
N ALA A 312 -43.11 20.16 -8.04
CA ALA A 312 -43.93 19.12 -7.46
C ALA A 312 -43.87 19.23 -5.92
N SER A 313 -44.91 18.84 -5.19
CA SER A 313 -44.81 18.78 -3.72
C SER A 313 -44.33 17.42 -3.20
N ASP A 314 -44.48 16.35 -3.98
CA ASP A 314 -43.66 15.13 -3.83
C ASP A 314 -42.37 15.26 -4.67
N ASN A 315 -41.56 14.21 -4.71
CA ASN A 315 -40.18 14.30 -5.13
C ASN A 315 -39.94 14.14 -6.63
N THR A 316 -40.90 13.77 -7.48
CA THR A 316 -40.55 13.28 -8.83
C THR A 316 -41.19 14.07 -9.99
N ILE A 317 -40.34 14.53 -10.90
CA ILE A 317 -40.69 14.99 -12.25
C ILE A 317 -40.23 13.89 -13.20
N ASN A 318 -41.11 13.34 -14.03
CA ASN A 318 -40.78 12.34 -15.05
C ASN A 318 -40.80 13.00 -16.43
N LEU A 319 -39.67 12.98 -17.13
CA LEU A 319 -39.49 13.51 -18.48
C LEU A 319 -39.33 12.34 -19.45
N HIS A 320 -40.30 12.17 -20.35
CA HIS A 320 -40.36 11.06 -21.30
C HIS A 320 -39.81 11.42 -22.68
N GLU A 321 -39.67 12.71 -23.01
CA GLU A 321 -39.07 13.23 -24.25
C GLU A 321 -38.35 14.57 -23.95
N ASP A 322 -37.69 15.16 -24.96
CA ASP A 322 -36.85 16.37 -24.82
C ASP A 322 -37.59 17.59 -24.23
N VAL A 323 -36.85 18.42 -23.48
CA VAL A 323 -37.30 19.69 -22.92
C VAL A 323 -36.42 20.82 -23.46
N SER A 324 -37.02 21.83 -24.09
CA SER A 324 -36.33 22.99 -24.63
C SER A 324 -36.95 24.31 -24.15
N ALA A 325 -36.11 25.32 -23.89
CA ALA A 325 -36.51 26.66 -23.46
C ALA A 325 -35.63 27.75 -24.11
N ASP A 326 -36.25 28.82 -24.63
CA ASP A 326 -35.55 30.01 -25.13
C ASP A 326 -34.97 30.90 -24.00
N VAL A 327 -35.23 30.56 -22.72
CA VAL A 327 -34.69 31.24 -21.54
C VAL A 327 -34.13 30.17 -20.58
N ASP A 328 -34.85 29.82 -19.51
CA ASP A 328 -34.33 28.89 -18.49
C ASP A 328 -35.14 27.59 -18.40
N ILE A 329 -34.49 26.51 -17.97
CA ILE A 329 -35.16 25.30 -17.44
C ILE A 329 -34.90 25.21 -15.93
N LEU A 330 -35.95 25.30 -15.12
CA LEU A 330 -35.90 25.20 -13.66
C LEU A 330 -36.57 23.90 -13.20
N LEU A 331 -35.78 23.02 -12.58
CA LEU A 331 -36.23 21.76 -11.99
C LEU A 331 -36.20 21.86 -10.46
N ASN A 332 -37.37 22.04 -9.85
CA ASN A 332 -37.46 22.29 -8.40
C ASN A 332 -37.59 21.01 -7.54
N ASN A 333 -37.62 19.83 -8.16
CA ASN A 333 -37.81 18.53 -7.53
C ASN A 333 -36.85 17.51 -8.14
N ASN A 334 -36.78 16.28 -7.58
CA ASN A 334 -35.99 15.24 -8.23
C ASN A 334 -36.64 14.95 -9.58
N THR A 335 -35.82 14.79 -10.60
CA THR A 335 -36.25 14.64 -11.98
C THR A 335 -35.67 13.34 -12.51
N VAL A 336 -36.52 12.51 -13.12
CA VAL A 336 -36.13 11.30 -13.83
C VAL A 336 -36.41 11.55 -15.30
N ALA A 337 -35.40 11.40 -16.14
CA ALA A 337 -35.50 11.49 -17.58
C ALA A 337 -35.37 10.08 -18.19
N ASP A 338 -36.24 9.75 -19.14
CA ASP A 338 -36.14 8.51 -19.92
C ASP A 338 -34.81 8.45 -20.71
N ALA A 339 -34.53 7.34 -21.39
CA ALA A 339 -33.29 7.17 -22.13
C ALA A 339 -33.22 8.04 -23.40
N GLY A 340 -32.15 8.83 -23.55
CA GLY A 340 -31.85 9.60 -24.76
C GLY A 340 -32.38 11.04 -24.75
N ILE A 341 -32.67 11.57 -23.57
CA ILE A 341 -33.33 12.87 -23.38
C ILE A 341 -32.32 14.01 -23.38
N THR A 342 -32.71 15.12 -24.02
CA THR A 342 -31.98 16.39 -23.99
C THR A 342 -32.79 17.47 -23.26
N LEU A 343 -32.14 18.14 -22.30
CA LEU A 343 -32.58 19.41 -21.74
C LEU A 343 -31.78 20.53 -22.42
N ASP A 344 -32.43 21.47 -23.11
CA ASP A 344 -31.77 22.49 -23.93
C ASP A 344 -32.31 23.89 -23.61
N ALA A 345 -31.53 24.72 -22.93
CA ALA A 345 -31.87 26.10 -22.57
C ALA A 345 -30.95 27.12 -23.24
N VAL A 346 -31.48 28.28 -23.63
CA VAL A 346 -30.69 29.39 -24.20
C VAL A 346 -30.04 30.28 -23.12
N GLU A 347 -30.57 30.31 -21.91
CA GLU A 347 -29.90 30.93 -20.75
C GLU A 347 -29.42 29.80 -19.83
N ASP A 348 -30.17 29.45 -18.79
CA ASP A 348 -29.69 28.53 -17.75
C ASP A 348 -30.49 27.21 -17.65
N VAL A 349 -29.81 26.12 -17.28
CA VAL A 349 -30.46 24.94 -16.70
C VAL A 349 -30.18 24.89 -15.21
N VAL A 350 -31.21 24.95 -14.38
CA VAL A 350 -31.10 25.03 -12.92
C VAL A 350 -31.78 23.83 -12.26
N LEU A 351 -30.98 23.01 -11.58
CA LEU A 351 -31.45 22.00 -10.64
C LEU A 351 -31.46 22.60 -9.23
N ALA A 352 -32.64 22.64 -8.61
CA ALA A 352 -32.78 23.26 -7.30
C ALA A 352 -31.96 22.54 -6.21
N ALA A 353 -31.61 23.28 -5.16
CA ALA A 353 -30.77 22.79 -4.07
C ALA A 353 -31.31 21.50 -3.42
N GLY A 354 -30.48 20.45 -3.35
CA GLY A 354 -30.81 19.16 -2.73
C GLY A 354 -31.69 18.26 -3.59
N LYS A 355 -31.74 18.49 -4.91
CA LYS A 355 -32.54 17.72 -5.87
C LYS A 355 -31.63 16.93 -6.81
N ASN A 356 -32.15 15.82 -7.31
CA ASN A 356 -31.41 14.94 -8.21
C ASN A 356 -31.98 14.99 -9.63
N LEU A 357 -31.13 14.88 -10.64
CA LEU A 357 -31.52 14.61 -12.02
C LEU A 357 -30.94 13.25 -12.42
N GLU A 358 -31.81 12.29 -12.73
CA GLU A 358 -31.44 10.91 -13.06
C GLU A 358 -31.90 10.57 -14.48
N GLY A 359 -30.99 10.10 -15.34
CA GLY A 359 -31.32 9.60 -16.67
C GLY A 359 -31.35 8.08 -16.70
N ASP A 360 -32.44 7.46 -17.17
CA ASP A 360 -32.60 6.01 -17.34
C ASP A 360 -31.74 5.42 -18.49
N GLY A 361 -31.02 6.26 -19.22
CA GLY A 361 -30.07 5.92 -20.28
C GLY A 361 -29.12 7.10 -20.53
N THR A 362 -28.86 7.43 -21.79
CA THR A 362 -28.11 8.66 -22.13
C THR A 362 -28.90 9.90 -21.73
N LEU A 363 -28.24 10.88 -21.11
CA LEU A 363 -28.82 12.18 -20.74
C LEU A 363 -27.90 13.31 -21.24
N THR A 364 -28.50 14.32 -21.86
CA THR A 364 -27.78 15.53 -22.29
C THR A 364 -28.43 16.76 -21.68
N VAL A 365 -27.64 17.62 -21.05
CA VAL A 365 -28.07 18.91 -20.48
C VAL A 365 -27.24 20.01 -21.13
N GLN A 366 -27.91 20.94 -21.81
CA GLN A 366 -27.30 22.02 -22.58
C GLN A 366 -27.85 23.36 -22.11
N ALA A 367 -26.94 24.32 -21.94
CA ALA A 367 -27.23 25.71 -21.64
C ALA A 367 -26.28 26.62 -22.45
N ASP A 368 -26.81 27.63 -23.13
CA ASP A 368 -25.96 28.63 -23.80
C ASP A 368 -25.23 29.55 -22.78
N ASP A 369 -25.70 29.66 -21.53
CA ASP A 369 -25.03 30.35 -20.41
C ASP A 369 -24.58 29.36 -19.30
N ASP A 370 -25.34 29.15 -18.21
CA ASP A 370 -24.90 28.36 -17.06
C ASP A 370 -25.76 27.09 -16.79
N ILE A 371 -25.11 26.00 -16.36
CA ILE A 371 -25.79 24.85 -15.73
C ILE A 371 -25.53 24.93 -14.23
N ILE A 372 -26.59 25.04 -13.42
CA ILE A 372 -26.49 25.23 -11.96
C ILE A 372 -27.03 23.99 -11.25
N LEU A 373 -26.15 23.29 -10.54
CA LEU A 373 -26.42 22.03 -9.85
C LEU A 373 -26.44 22.22 -8.33
N GLY A 374 -27.60 22.64 -7.83
CA GLY A 374 -27.84 22.92 -6.43
C GLY A 374 -27.35 24.30 -5.97
N ALA A 375 -27.26 24.51 -4.65
CA ALA A 375 -26.79 25.79 -4.11
C ALA A 375 -26.16 25.66 -2.72
N GLY A 376 -25.04 26.37 -2.51
CA GLY A 376 -24.34 26.40 -1.23
C GLY A 376 -23.81 25.01 -0.84
N SER A 377 -24.27 24.49 0.30
CA SER A 377 -23.90 23.17 0.83
C SER A 377 -25.02 22.12 0.66
N ASN A 378 -25.89 22.32 -0.33
CA ASN A 378 -27.00 21.42 -0.63
C ASN A 378 -26.92 21.06 -2.11
N PRO A 379 -26.20 19.96 -2.44
CA PRO A 379 -25.84 19.63 -3.81
C PRO A 379 -27.05 19.27 -4.67
N GLY A 380 -26.91 19.48 -5.98
CA GLY A 380 -27.80 18.91 -6.98
C GLY A 380 -27.07 17.79 -7.70
N ASP A 381 -27.41 16.53 -7.44
CA ASP A 381 -26.70 15.40 -8.05
C ASP A 381 -27.27 15.10 -9.43
N VAL A 382 -26.40 14.83 -10.41
CA VAL A 382 -26.79 14.45 -11.76
C VAL A 382 -26.22 13.08 -12.08
N SER A 383 -27.06 12.17 -12.55
CA SER A 383 -26.66 10.81 -12.91
C SER A 383 -27.31 10.35 -14.20
N ALA A 384 -26.64 9.45 -14.93
CA ALA A 384 -27.18 8.78 -16.12
C ALA A 384 -26.80 7.29 -16.09
N VAL A 385 -27.69 6.40 -16.53
CA VAL A 385 -27.37 4.97 -16.68
C VAL A 385 -26.50 4.72 -17.90
N GLY A 386 -26.58 5.56 -18.94
CA GLY A 386 -25.67 5.55 -20.10
C GLY A 386 -24.69 6.73 -20.04
N ASP A 387 -24.44 7.37 -21.18
CA ASP A 387 -23.62 8.58 -21.27
C ASP A 387 -24.30 9.80 -20.62
N LEU A 388 -23.53 10.64 -19.92
CA LEU A 388 -23.95 11.94 -19.43
C LEU A 388 -23.18 13.05 -20.13
N THR A 389 -23.88 13.98 -20.78
CA THR A 389 -23.28 15.20 -21.34
C THR A 389 -23.82 16.43 -20.63
N LEU A 390 -22.94 17.25 -20.08
CA LEU A 390 -23.22 18.59 -19.57
C LEU A 390 -22.49 19.60 -20.47
N ASP A 391 -23.22 20.46 -21.17
CA ASP A 391 -22.67 21.45 -22.11
C ASP A 391 -23.16 22.85 -21.74
N ALA A 392 -22.26 23.69 -21.23
CA ALA A 392 -22.55 25.06 -20.86
C ALA A 392 -21.67 26.05 -21.63
N GLY A 393 -22.27 27.08 -22.22
CA GLY A 393 -21.54 28.13 -22.92
C GLY A 393 -20.67 29.01 -22.00
N HIS A 394 -21.01 29.10 -20.71
CA HIS A 394 -20.24 29.80 -19.69
C HIS A 394 -19.71 28.88 -18.59
N SER A 395 -20.56 28.32 -17.71
CA SER A 395 -20.09 27.42 -16.65
C SER A 395 -21.10 26.40 -16.14
N ILE A 396 -20.56 25.32 -15.58
CA ILE A 396 -21.31 24.29 -14.85
C ILE A 396 -20.96 24.46 -13.37
N GLU A 397 -21.87 25.02 -12.58
CA GLU A 397 -21.67 25.29 -11.14
C GLU A 397 -22.23 24.15 -10.29
N VAL A 398 -21.36 23.51 -9.51
CA VAL A 398 -21.74 22.38 -8.64
C VAL A 398 -21.55 22.78 -7.18
N ALA A 399 -22.62 22.67 -6.39
CA ALA A 399 -22.59 22.93 -4.95
C ALA A 399 -21.74 21.91 -4.19
N ASP A 400 -21.33 22.27 -2.96
CA ASP A 400 -20.44 21.46 -2.11
C ASP A 400 -21.04 20.08 -1.82
N GLY A 401 -20.29 19.03 -2.14
CA GLY A 401 -20.66 17.63 -1.98
C GLY A 401 -21.42 17.04 -3.18
N GLY A 402 -21.49 17.75 -4.31
CA GLY A 402 -22.24 17.30 -5.48
C GLY A 402 -21.58 16.19 -6.29
N SER A 403 -22.40 15.45 -7.01
CA SER A 403 -21.98 14.30 -7.82
C SER A 403 -22.47 14.39 -9.26
N ILE A 404 -21.57 14.05 -10.20
CA ILE A 404 -21.84 13.91 -11.63
C ILE A 404 -21.48 12.47 -12.02
N THR A 405 -22.46 11.62 -12.32
CA THR A 405 -22.20 10.19 -12.57
C THR A 405 -22.82 9.68 -13.87
N ALA A 406 -22.13 8.73 -14.50
CA ALA A 406 -22.60 8.01 -15.68
C ALA A 406 -22.31 6.51 -15.53
N GLY A 407 -23.16 5.68 -16.13
CA GLY A 407 -22.86 4.27 -16.34
C GLY A 407 -21.79 4.09 -17.41
N ASP A 408 -21.85 4.88 -18.49
CA ASP A 408 -20.87 4.89 -19.58
C ASP A 408 -19.95 6.13 -19.45
N ASP A 409 -19.92 7.04 -20.43
CA ASP A 409 -19.01 8.20 -20.45
C ASP A 409 -19.62 9.46 -19.79
N VAL A 410 -18.77 10.29 -19.16
CA VAL A 410 -19.12 11.65 -18.69
C VAL A 410 -18.41 12.68 -19.57
N PHE A 411 -19.19 13.52 -20.25
CA PHE A 411 -18.71 14.65 -21.05
C PHE A 411 -19.09 15.98 -20.37
N ILE A 412 -18.08 16.79 -20.04
CA ILE A 412 -18.25 18.11 -19.44
C ILE A 412 -17.64 19.14 -20.40
N LEU A 413 -18.53 19.82 -21.12
CA LEU A 413 -18.21 20.82 -22.12
C LEU A 413 -18.49 22.20 -21.50
N GLY A 414 -17.44 22.96 -21.23
CA GLY A 414 -17.52 24.23 -20.52
C GLY A 414 -16.72 24.24 -19.22
N LEU A 415 -16.72 25.40 -18.52
CA LEU A 415 -15.97 25.58 -17.28
C LEU A 415 -16.72 24.96 -16.09
N LEU A 416 -16.22 23.86 -15.53
CA LEU A 416 -16.76 23.24 -14.33
C LEU A 416 -16.28 23.97 -13.06
N LYS A 417 -17.20 24.57 -12.30
CA LYS A 417 -16.92 25.28 -11.05
C LYS A 417 -17.47 24.49 -9.86
N ALA A 418 -16.61 23.88 -9.06
CA ALA A 418 -16.99 23.22 -7.82
C ALA A 418 -16.91 24.19 -6.63
N LEU A 419 -18.00 24.33 -5.87
CA LEU A 419 -18.05 25.17 -4.68
C LEU A 419 -17.51 24.51 -3.41
N GLY A 420 -17.09 23.25 -3.49
CA GLY A 420 -16.64 22.43 -2.37
C GLY A 420 -16.12 21.08 -2.85
N ASP A 421 -16.48 20.01 -2.15
CA ASP A 421 -16.18 18.63 -2.57
C ASP A 421 -16.98 18.28 -3.83
N LEU A 422 -16.36 17.56 -4.77
CA LEU A 422 -16.97 17.15 -6.03
C LEU A 422 -16.64 15.70 -6.34
N THR A 423 -17.65 14.92 -6.76
CA THR A 423 -17.47 13.56 -7.28
C THR A 423 -17.84 13.50 -8.76
N ILE A 424 -16.96 12.91 -9.58
CA ILE A 424 -17.24 12.59 -10.98
C ILE A 424 -16.95 11.10 -11.19
N GLU A 425 -17.94 10.35 -11.69
CA GLU A 425 -17.83 8.90 -11.88
C GLU A 425 -18.36 8.45 -13.24
N ALA A 426 -17.57 7.66 -13.97
CA ALA A 426 -17.93 7.00 -15.22
C ALA A 426 -17.74 5.48 -15.07
N THR A 427 -18.79 4.74 -14.70
CA THR A 427 -18.67 3.37 -14.15
C THR A 427 -18.00 2.39 -15.10
N GLU A 428 -18.39 2.39 -16.38
CA GLU A 428 -17.86 1.55 -17.46
C GLU A 428 -17.09 2.36 -18.52
N GLY A 429 -17.26 3.68 -18.56
CA GLY A 429 -16.64 4.60 -19.52
C GLY A 429 -15.51 5.45 -18.97
N GLY A 430 -15.31 6.60 -19.60
CA GLY A 430 -14.30 7.61 -19.27
C GLY A 430 -14.90 8.99 -18.97
N ILE A 431 -14.06 9.85 -18.38
CA ILE A 431 -14.37 11.24 -18.06
C ILE A 431 -13.60 12.13 -19.04
N ASP A 432 -14.30 12.99 -19.75
CA ASP A 432 -13.74 14.03 -20.61
C ASP A 432 -14.32 15.39 -20.19
N ALA A 433 -13.48 16.23 -19.59
CA ALA A 433 -13.85 17.54 -19.10
C ALA A 433 -12.86 18.60 -19.60
N THR A 434 -13.35 19.79 -19.95
CA THR A 434 -12.46 20.83 -20.49
C THR A 434 -11.68 21.53 -19.38
N ASP A 435 -12.33 22.26 -18.48
CA ASP A 435 -11.67 23.00 -17.40
C ASP A 435 -12.37 22.75 -16.06
N VAL A 436 -11.60 22.48 -15.00
CA VAL A 436 -12.14 22.32 -13.63
C VAL A 436 -11.55 23.37 -12.70
N PHE A 437 -12.44 24.16 -12.09
CA PHE A 437 -12.13 25.16 -11.09
C PHE A 437 -12.68 24.75 -9.73
N MET A 438 -11.78 24.32 -8.84
CA MET A 438 -12.11 24.07 -7.44
C MET A 438 -12.02 25.41 -6.69
N SER A 439 -13.12 25.90 -6.14
CA SER A 439 -13.19 27.27 -5.61
C SER A 439 -12.98 27.39 -4.10
N THR A 440 -12.97 26.26 -3.38
CA THR A 440 -12.84 26.19 -1.92
C THR A 440 -11.56 25.47 -1.53
N ASP A 441 -10.77 26.08 -0.66
CA ASP A 441 -9.52 25.49 -0.16
C ASP A 441 -9.80 24.23 0.67
N GLY A 442 -9.03 23.17 0.42
CA GLY A 442 -9.09 21.93 1.19
C GLY A 442 -10.17 20.94 0.75
N SER A 443 -10.93 21.26 -0.30
CA SER A 443 -11.91 20.36 -0.89
C SER A 443 -11.30 19.07 -1.44
N LEU A 444 -12.14 18.07 -1.66
CA LEU A 444 -11.83 16.81 -2.31
C LEU A 444 -12.41 16.81 -3.73
N LEU A 445 -11.56 16.53 -4.73
CA LEU A 445 -11.99 16.10 -6.05
C LEU A 445 -11.88 14.57 -6.12
N SER A 446 -13.01 13.88 -6.23
CA SER A 446 -13.08 12.43 -6.39
C SER A 446 -13.40 12.08 -7.84
N LEU A 447 -12.53 11.34 -8.50
CA LEU A 447 -12.66 10.91 -9.87
C LEU A 447 -12.62 9.38 -9.93
N ALA A 448 -13.59 8.77 -10.60
CA ALA A 448 -13.64 7.32 -10.78
C ALA A 448 -14.04 7.00 -12.22
N GLN A 449 -13.26 6.15 -12.89
CA GLN A 449 -13.63 5.65 -14.22
C GLN A 449 -13.09 4.24 -14.49
N ASN A 450 -13.51 3.63 -15.59
CA ASN A 450 -13.03 2.32 -15.99
C ASN A 450 -11.74 2.37 -16.83
N ASP A 451 -11.58 3.37 -17.70
CA ASP A 451 -10.38 3.49 -18.54
C ASP A 451 -9.25 4.30 -17.85
N SER A 452 -8.14 4.50 -18.56
CA SER A 452 -6.98 5.24 -18.10
C SER A 452 -7.29 6.71 -17.85
N LEU A 453 -7.14 7.11 -16.59
CA LEU A 453 -7.40 8.43 -16.08
C LEU A 453 -6.13 9.26 -16.13
N ASN A 454 -6.01 10.09 -17.16
CA ASN A 454 -4.91 11.04 -17.31
C ASN A 454 -5.40 12.44 -16.93
N MET A 455 -4.88 12.99 -15.84
CA MET A 455 -5.31 14.28 -15.30
C MET A 455 -5.14 15.44 -16.29
N GLU A 456 -4.19 15.37 -17.21
CA GLU A 456 -3.93 16.45 -18.18
C GLU A 456 -4.57 16.21 -19.55
N LEU A 457 -5.14 15.03 -19.80
CA LEU A 457 -5.94 14.75 -21.01
C LEU A 457 -7.45 14.76 -20.71
N ALA A 458 -7.85 14.23 -19.55
CA ALA A 458 -9.23 14.26 -19.07
C ALA A 458 -9.65 15.65 -18.60
N PHE A 459 -8.67 16.52 -18.31
CA PHE A 459 -8.85 17.93 -17.99
C PHE A 459 -7.82 18.75 -18.76
N ALA A 460 -8.26 19.68 -19.62
CA ALA A 460 -7.35 20.53 -20.38
C ALA A 460 -6.56 21.47 -19.45
N ASP A 461 -7.24 22.08 -18.48
CA ASP A 461 -6.61 22.77 -17.34
C ASP A 461 -7.42 22.54 -16.04
N VAL A 462 -6.76 22.00 -15.01
CA VAL A 462 -7.29 22.04 -13.64
C VAL A 462 -6.73 23.27 -12.94
N ILE A 463 -7.60 24.23 -12.67
CA ILE A 463 -7.26 25.40 -11.84
C ILE A 463 -7.59 25.03 -10.39
N ASN A 464 -6.63 24.41 -9.73
CA ASN A 464 -6.70 24.10 -8.31
C ASN A 464 -6.43 25.38 -7.49
N SER A 465 -7.37 25.81 -6.65
CA SER A 465 -7.10 26.84 -5.64
C SER A 465 -6.17 26.30 -4.54
N GLU A 466 -4.86 26.24 -4.81
CA GLU A 466 -3.69 25.92 -3.95
C GLU A 466 -3.80 24.82 -2.84
N ASN A 467 -4.90 24.07 -2.67
CA ASN A 467 -5.12 23.19 -1.51
C ASN A 467 -6.10 22.02 -1.73
N THR A 468 -6.51 21.70 -2.96
CA THR A 468 -7.44 20.57 -3.22
C THR A 468 -6.75 19.21 -3.05
N ASN A 469 -7.45 18.26 -2.42
CA ASN A 469 -7.05 16.85 -2.36
C ASN A 469 -7.64 16.08 -3.56
N LEU A 470 -6.85 15.19 -4.15
CA LEU A 470 -7.28 14.33 -5.25
C LEU A 470 -7.51 12.90 -4.76
N SER A 471 -8.64 12.30 -5.15
CA SER A 471 -8.89 10.86 -5.06
C SER A 471 -9.20 10.33 -6.46
N ALA A 472 -8.29 9.58 -7.06
CA ALA A 472 -8.39 9.12 -8.44
C ALA A 472 -8.48 7.60 -8.53
N THR A 473 -9.54 7.06 -9.14
CA THR A 473 -9.73 5.62 -9.31
C THR A 473 -9.88 5.26 -10.79
N SER A 474 -9.08 4.30 -11.25
CA SER A 474 -9.20 3.69 -12.58
C SER A 474 -9.35 2.17 -12.42
N THR A 475 -10.56 1.63 -12.63
CA THR A 475 -10.84 0.20 -12.36
C THR A 475 -10.34 -0.75 -13.44
N GLY A 476 -10.10 -0.26 -14.67
CA GLY A 476 -9.57 -1.04 -15.79
C GLY A 476 -8.26 -0.49 -16.38
N GLY A 477 -7.86 0.74 -16.05
CA GLY A 477 -6.72 1.43 -16.65
C GLY A 477 -5.66 1.93 -15.65
N SER A 478 -5.02 3.03 -16.02
CA SER A 478 -3.96 3.71 -15.26
C SER A 478 -4.41 5.04 -14.67
N VAL A 479 -3.71 5.56 -13.66
CA VAL A 479 -3.86 6.94 -13.17
C VAL A 479 -2.57 7.69 -13.44
N THR A 480 -2.62 8.79 -14.19
CA THR A 480 -1.43 9.58 -14.52
C THR A 480 -1.64 11.06 -14.27
N SER A 481 -0.62 11.72 -13.70
CA SER A 481 -0.55 13.18 -13.60
C SER A 481 0.88 13.65 -13.85
N ALA A 482 1.03 14.62 -14.75
CA ALA A 482 2.28 15.31 -15.07
C ALA A 482 2.53 16.55 -14.19
N LYS A 483 1.53 16.98 -13.41
CA LYS A 483 1.56 18.12 -12.48
C LYS A 483 1.12 17.70 -11.07
N ALA A 484 1.61 16.57 -10.59
CA ALA A 484 1.18 15.96 -9.34
C ALA A 484 1.45 16.84 -8.10
N ASP A 485 2.45 17.70 -8.15
CA ASP A 485 2.82 18.66 -7.12
C ASP A 485 1.79 19.80 -6.92
N THR A 486 0.88 19.99 -7.88
CA THR A 486 -0.19 21.00 -7.78
C THR A 486 -1.32 20.58 -6.82
N TRP A 487 -1.38 19.30 -6.46
CA TRP A 487 -2.37 18.77 -5.51
C TRP A 487 -1.83 18.83 -4.09
N ARG A 488 -2.72 19.10 -3.14
CA ARG A 488 -2.35 19.07 -1.71
C ARG A 488 -1.98 17.66 -1.25
N THR A 489 -2.82 16.69 -1.60
CA THR A 489 -2.56 15.26 -1.41
C THR A 489 -3.20 14.46 -2.53
N ILE A 490 -2.61 13.32 -2.89
CA ILE A 490 -3.14 12.40 -3.91
C ILE A 490 -3.36 11.02 -3.30
N ALA A 491 -4.60 10.52 -3.33
CA ALA A 491 -4.91 9.11 -3.21
C ALA A 491 -5.24 8.55 -4.59
N ALA A 492 -4.71 7.38 -4.94
CA ALA A 492 -5.00 6.79 -6.24
C ALA A 492 -5.09 5.26 -6.20
N SER A 493 -6.05 4.71 -6.94
CA SER A 493 -6.14 3.28 -7.21
C SER A 493 -6.23 3.05 -8.72
N ALA A 494 -5.43 2.14 -9.25
CA ALA A 494 -5.45 1.79 -10.66
C ALA A 494 -5.39 0.26 -10.85
N ASN A 495 -5.87 -0.23 -12.00
CA ASN A 495 -5.65 -1.62 -12.36
C ASN A 495 -4.21 -1.84 -12.81
N THR A 496 -3.74 -1.02 -13.76
CA THR A 496 -2.43 -1.20 -14.41
C THR A 496 -1.33 -0.39 -13.76
N PHE A 497 -1.37 0.94 -13.81
CA PHE A 497 -0.20 1.75 -13.45
C PHE A 497 -0.60 3.10 -12.81
N ILE A 498 0.19 3.59 -11.86
CA ILE A 498 0.10 4.95 -11.32
C ILE A 498 1.36 5.73 -11.66
N ASN A 499 1.23 6.88 -12.33
CA ASN A 499 2.34 7.79 -12.65
C ASN A 499 2.11 9.18 -12.08
N LEU A 500 2.90 9.59 -11.09
CA LEU A 500 2.82 10.92 -10.51
C LEU A 500 4.13 11.65 -10.78
N ASN A 501 4.10 12.61 -11.71
CA ASN A 501 5.24 13.43 -12.06
C ASN A 501 5.00 14.89 -11.69
N ASP A 502 6.06 15.55 -11.30
CA ASP A 502 6.20 17.01 -11.24
C ASP A 502 7.08 17.41 -12.43
N SER A 503 6.46 17.66 -13.59
CA SER A 503 7.16 17.96 -14.84
C SER A 503 7.06 19.43 -15.26
N ASP A 504 6.57 20.29 -14.37
CA ASP A 504 6.39 21.70 -14.66
C ASP A 504 7.74 22.40 -14.91
N THR A 505 7.73 23.61 -15.47
CA THR A 505 8.98 24.34 -15.78
C THR A 505 9.27 25.45 -14.75
N GLY A 506 8.66 25.35 -13.56
CA GLY A 506 8.58 26.39 -12.55
C GLY A 506 9.41 26.13 -11.28
N THR A 507 9.02 26.79 -10.18
CA THR A 507 9.44 26.41 -8.83
C THR A 507 8.44 25.39 -8.31
N GLY A 508 8.58 24.13 -8.73
CA GLY A 508 7.66 23.04 -8.37
C GLY A 508 7.63 22.74 -6.87
N GLY A 509 6.51 22.15 -6.42
CA GLY A 509 6.24 21.80 -5.02
C GLY A 509 6.61 20.36 -4.64
N ASP A 510 6.30 19.97 -3.40
CA ASP A 510 6.41 18.58 -2.95
C ASP A 510 5.25 17.74 -3.52
N ILE A 511 5.51 16.51 -3.97
CA ILE A 511 4.45 15.53 -4.25
C ILE A 511 4.07 14.86 -2.94
N THR A 512 2.84 15.09 -2.47
CA THR A 512 2.32 14.46 -1.25
C THR A 512 1.27 13.40 -1.59
N THR A 513 1.50 12.16 -1.18
CA THR A 513 0.61 11.03 -1.48
C THR A 513 -0.06 10.48 -0.22
N LYS A 514 -1.24 9.90 -0.39
CA LYS A 514 -1.95 9.08 0.60
C LYS A 514 -1.82 7.62 0.18
N ALA A 515 -2.91 6.86 0.21
CA ALA A 515 -2.88 5.48 -0.27
C ALA A 515 -2.72 5.45 -1.79
N LEU A 516 -1.72 4.72 -2.27
CA LEU A 516 -1.55 4.39 -3.68
C LEU A 516 -1.64 2.88 -3.85
N THR A 517 -2.47 2.42 -4.79
CA THR A 517 -2.67 0.98 -5.00
C THR A 517 -2.82 0.62 -6.47
N THR A 518 -2.00 -0.30 -6.98
CA THR A 518 -2.21 -0.93 -8.29
C THR A 518 -2.54 -2.41 -8.14
N THR A 519 -3.28 -2.98 -9.11
CA THR A 519 -3.64 -4.40 -9.09
C THR A 519 -2.59 -5.27 -9.78
N THR A 520 -2.02 -4.83 -10.92
CA THR A 520 -1.13 -5.66 -11.74
C THR A 520 0.10 -4.97 -12.32
N GLY A 521 0.37 -3.69 -12.04
CA GLY A 521 1.51 -2.98 -12.63
C GLY A 521 2.02 -1.87 -11.73
N ASP A 522 2.87 -0.98 -12.27
CA ASP A 522 3.80 -0.22 -11.44
C ASP A 522 3.20 1.01 -10.73
N ILE A 523 3.93 1.50 -9.74
CA ILE A 523 3.75 2.84 -9.16
C ILE A 523 5.04 3.63 -9.38
N LEU A 524 4.97 4.69 -10.17
CA LEU A 524 6.07 5.62 -10.42
C LEU A 524 5.75 7.00 -9.84
N ILE A 525 6.64 7.49 -8.98
CA ILE A 525 6.56 8.85 -8.43
C ILE A 525 7.88 9.56 -8.74
N THR A 526 7.80 10.67 -9.47
CA THR A 526 8.96 11.47 -9.86
C THR A 526 8.75 12.94 -9.52
N SER A 527 9.43 13.44 -8.49
CA SER A 527 9.52 14.88 -8.21
C SER A 527 10.81 15.47 -8.79
N ASN A 528 10.69 16.43 -9.72
CA ASN A 528 11.85 17.08 -10.36
C ASN A 528 12.30 18.35 -9.64
N PHE A 529 11.46 18.95 -8.79
CA PHE A 529 11.76 20.19 -8.09
C PHE A 529 11.64 20.12 -6.57
N GLY A 530 10.85 19.19 -6.02
CA GLY A 530 10.61 19.09 -4.58
C GLY A 530 10.86 17.68 -4.01
N ASN A 531 10.31 17.47 -2.81
CA ASN A 531 10.35 16.19 -2.10
C ASN A 531 9.16 15.30 -2.49
N VAL A 532 9.27 14.00 -2.19
CA VAL A 532 8.13 13.08 -2.17
C VAL A 532 7.77 12.78 -0.72
N ARG A 533 6.52 13.04 -0.33
CA ARG A 533 5.98 12.78 1.00
C ARG A 533 4.86 11.75 0.93
N ALA A 534 5.18 10.49 1.21
CA ALA A 534 4.19 9.43 1.29
C ALA A 534 3.57 9.40 2.70
N GLN A 535 2.29 9.76 2.80
CA GLN A 535 1.51 9.80 4.04
C GLN A 535 0.49 8.68 4.18
N GLY A 536 0.48 7.74 3.25
CA GLY A 536 -0.29 6.50 3.28
C GLY A 536 0.46 5.40 2.54
N ASN A 537 0.05 4.14 2.77
CA ASN A 537 0.74 2.99 2.20
C ASN A 537 0.76 3.01 0.67
N ILE A 538 1.84 2.47 0.11
CA ILE A 538 2.03 2.29 -1.32
C ILE A 538 2.08 0.79 -1.57
N THR A 539 1.12 0.26 -2.34
CA THR A 539 1.02 -1.17 -2.64
C THR A 539 0.94 -1.36 -4.15
N SER A 540 1.95 -1.97 -4.75
CA SER A 540 2.02 -2.22 -6.18
C SER A 540 1.78 -3.68 -6.54
N GLY A 541 1.03 -3.90 -7.62
CA GLY A 541 0.87 -5.22 -8.25
C GLY A 541 2.07 -5.68 -9.07
N ASP A 542 3.05 -4.79 -9.27
CA ASP A 542 4.36 -5.07 -9.88
C ASP A 542 5.40 -4.18 -9.15
N ASP A 543 5.99 -3.21 -9.81
CA ASP A 543 7.11 -2.41 -9.30
C ASP A 543 6.72 -1.12 -8.54
N VAL A 544 7.56 -0.63 -7.62
CA VAL A 544 7.46 0.72 -7.02
C VAL A 544 8.74 1.50 -7.21
N LYS A 545 8.69 2.65 -7.87
CA LYS A 545 9.84 3.55 -8.02
C LYS A 545 9.52 4.96 -7.55
N ILE A 546 10.34 5.45 -6.62
CA ILE A 546 10.26 6.80 -6.09
C ILE A 546 11.57 7.54 -6.38
N THR A 547 11.45 8.65 -7.10
CA THR A 547 12.55 9.54 -7.42
C THR A 547 12.15 10.95 -7.00
N ALA A 548 13.06 11.64 -6.32
CA ALA A 548 12.90 13.03 -5.91
C ALA A 548 14.16 13.81 -6.30
N LYS A 549 14.16 15.12 -6.11
CA LYS A 549 15.39 15.89 -6.20
C LYS A 549 15.91 16.18 -4.80
N ASP A 550 17.18 15.85 -4.53
CA ASP A 550 17.78 16.15 -3.22
C ASP A 550 17.74 17.66 -2.92
N GLU A 551 16.96 18.02 -1.90
CA GLU A 551 16.82 19.37 -1.36
C GLU A 551 17.97 19.64 -0.36
N GLY A 552 19.11 20.10 -0.89
CA GLY A 552 20.20 20.65 -0.09
C GLY A 552 21.27 21.27 -0.98
N PRO A 553 21.91 22.39 -0.61
CA PRO A 553 22.99 22.99 -1.40
C PRO A 553 24.20 22.06 -1.59
N ASP A 554 24.26 20.94 -0.87
CA ASP A 554 25.27 19.88 -0.91
C ASP A 554 24.69 18.47 -1.14
N GLY A 555 23.37 18.31 -1.33
CA GLY A 555 22.72 17.00 -1.51
C GLY A 555 22.57 16.14 -0.23
N SER A 556 22.62 16.75 0.95
CA SER A 556 22.57 16.05 2.25
C SER A 556 21.19 15.92 2.90
N GLY A 557 20.18 16.62 2.37
CA GLY A 557 18.80 16.54 2.87
C GLY A 557 18.11 15.24 2.45
N ASP A 558 17.20 14.74 3.28
CA ASP A 558 16.30 13.66 2.90
C ASP A 558 15.26 14.21 1.92
N ALA A 559 15.00 13.49 0.82
CA ALA A 559 14.12 13.94 -0.27
C ALA A 559 12.87 13.05 -0.44
N ILE A 560 12.91 11.84 0.11
CA ILE A 560 11.77 10.92 0.17
C ILE A 560 11.43 10.75 1.65
N PHE A 561 10.16 11.00 2.00
CA PHE A 561 9.64 10.86 3.35
C PHE A 561 8.53 9.80 3.36
N LEU A 562 8.74 8.72 4.11
CA LEU A 562 7.75 7.66 4.33
C LEU A 562 7.12 7.85 5.72
N GLU A 563 6.16 8.77 5.81
CA GLU A 563 5.61 9.26 7.07
C GLU A 563 4.15 9.70 6.95
N GLY A 564 3.26 9.09 7.74
CA GLY A 564 1.91 9.61 7.96
C GLY A 564 1.90 10.63 9.09
N GLU A 565 1.10 11.69 8.98
CA GLU A 565 0.96 12.72 10.03
C GLU A 565 -0.41 12.62 10.71
N ILE A 566 -0.43 12.36 12.03
CA ILE A 566 -1.61 12.53 12.89
C ILE A 566 -1.22 13.40 14.10
N GLY A 567 -1.40 14.72 13.97
CA GLY A 567 -0.95 15.66 15.00
C GLY A 567 0.58 15.74 15.04
N GLU A 568 1.19 15.64 16.22
CA GLU A 568 2.66 15.61 16.37
C GLU A 568 3.27 14.19 16.34
N VAL A 569 2.51 13.18 15.91
CA VAL A 569 2.93 11.76 15.87
C VAL A 569 3.06 11.29 14.43
N PHE A 570 4.24 10.76 14.09
CA PHE A 570 4.49 10.09 12.82
C PHE A 570 3.94 8.66 12.85
N VAL A 571 3.23 8.29 11.79
CA VAL A 571 2.66 6.95 11.56
C VAL A 571 3.50 6.27 10.47
N PRO A 572 3.86 4.98 10.63
CA PRO A 572 4.61 4.27 9.59
C PRO A 572 3.80 4.16 8.30
N VAL A 573 4.49 4.33 7.18
CA VAL A 573 3.97 4.14 5.82
C VAL A 573 4.73 2.98 5.20
N HIS A 574 4.01 1.91 4.89
CA HIS A 574 4.60 0.69 4.32
C HIS A 574 4.63 0.81 2.79
N VAL A 575 5.69 0.29 2.19
CA VAL A 575 5.84 0.17 0.75
C VAL A 575 5.91 -1.32 0.41
N GLU A 576 4.94 -1.80 -0.35
CA GLU A 576 4.79 -3.19 -0.76
C GLU A 576 4.78 -3.26 -2.29
N ALA A 577 5.57 -4.15 -2.87
CA ALA A 577 5.65 -4.38 -4.31
C ALA A 577 5.70 -5.88 -4.61
N VAL A 578 4.99 -6.35 -5.63
CA VAL A 578 5.15 -7.74 -6.12
C VAL A 578 6.45 -7.89 -6.92
N GLY A 579 6.91 -6.81 -7.57
CA GLY A 579 8.20 -6.68 -8.23
C GLY A 579 9.25 -6.06 -7.29
N ASP A 580 10.01 -5.08 -7.79
CA ASP A 580 11.05 -4.41 -7.02
C ASP A 580 10.59 -3.07 -6.41
N ILE A 581 11.34 -2.62 -5.40
CA ILE A 581 11.23 -1.28 -4.81
C ILE A 581 12.51 -0.49 -5.11
N TRP A 582 12.38 0.68 -5.75
CA TRP A 582 13.47 1.62 -5.98
C TRP A 582 13.25 2.93 -5.22
N LEU A 583 14.21 3.29 -4.38
CA LEU A 583 14.28 4.57 -3.68
C LEU A 583 15.55 5.32 -4.12
N ASN A 584 15.44 6.22 -5.09
CA ASN A 584 16.63 6.74 -5.79
C ASN A 584 17.35 7.91 -5.10
N ASN A 585 16.84 8.36 -3.95
CA ASN A 585 17.32 9.54 -3.21
C ASN A 585 17.42 9.24 -1.72
N ASN A 586 17.97 10.20 -0.96
CA ASN A 586 18.02 10.11 0.49
C ASN A 586 16.60 9.97 1.03
N THR A 587 16.38 8.93 1.83
CA THR A 587 15.06 8.56 2.33
C THR A 587 15.03 8.61 3.85
N TRP A 588 14.02 9.28 4.39
CA TRP A 588 13.65 9.21 5.80
C TRP A 588 12.36 8.42 5.97
N ALA A 589 12.38 7.46 6.89
CA ALA A 589 11.27 6.59 7.20
C ALA A 589 10.87 6.75 8.68
N ALA A 590 9.58 6.88 8.94
CA ALA A 590 9.06 6.87 10.30
C ALA A 590 9.34 5.52 11.01
N GLY A 591 9.26 5.51 12.34
CA GLY A 591 9.47 4.28 13.10
C GLY A 591 8.40 3.21 12.81
N GLY A 592 8.85 2.00 12.46
CA GLY A 592 8.00 0.85 12.13
C GLY A 592 7.69 0.68 10.65
N VAL A 593 8.33 1.46 9.76
CA VAL A 593 8.20 1.31 8.31
C VAL A 593 8.80 -0.03 7.84
N SER A 594 8.12 -0.65 6.87
CA SER A 594 8.63 -1.80 6.13
C SER A 594 8.67 -1.50 4.63
N LEU A 595 9.73 -1.98 3.98
CA LEU A 595 9.84 -2.11 2.53
C LEU A 595 9.77 -3.61 2.23
N ASP A 596 8.74 -4.08 1.53
CA ASP A 596 8.51 -5.51 1.23
C ASP A 596 8.37 -5.70 -0.28
N ALA A 597 9.40 -6.25 -0.92
CA ALA A 597 9.47 -6.47 -2.36
C ALA A 597 9.42 -7.97 -2.69
N GLY A 598 8.56 -8.37 -3.63
CA GLY A 598 8.51 -9.73 -4.18
C GLY A 598 9.69 -10.07 -5.11
N GLN A 599 10.56 -9.11 -5.38
CA GLN A 599 11.84 -9.31 -6.04
C GLN A 599 12.94 -8.57 -5.25
N ASP A 600 13.33 -7.35 -5.64
CA ASP A 600 14.49 -6.67 -5.04
C ASP A 600 14.14 -5.36 -4.32
N VAL A 601 14.97 -4.96 -3.36
CA VAL A 601 14.96 -3.59 -2.82
C VAL A 601 16.26 -2.87 -3.18
N ARG A 602 16.13 -1.71 -3.82
CA ARG A 602 17.26 -0.90 -4.29
C ARG A 602 17.19 0.52 -3.77
N VAL A 603 18.20 0.94 -3.04
CA VAL A 603 18.34 2.33 -2.55
C VAL A 603 19.52 3.00 -3.25
N GLY A 604 19.27 4.16 -3.86
CA GLY A 604 20.28 4.96 -4.53
C GLY A 604 20.64 4.51 -5.94
N TRP A 605 19.85 3.66 -6.59
CA TRP A 605 20.08 3.29 -7.99
C TRP A 605 19.94 4.50 -8.93
N GLN A 606 20.87 4.66 -9.86
CA GLN A 606 20.89 5.71 -10.89
C GLN A 606 21.15 5.09 -12.26
N GLY A 607 20.19 5.19 -13.19
CA GLY A 607 20.28 4.67 -14.56
C GLY A 607 19.47 5.55 -15.53
N ASP A 608 19.98 5.72 -16.75
CA ASP A 608 19.51 6.75 -17.70
C ASP A 608 18.61 6.22 -18.86
N GLN A 609 18.55 4.91 -19.14
CA GLN A 609 17.93 4.39 -20.38
C GLN A 609 16.64 3.57 -20.22
N ASP A 610 16.45 2.87 -19.11
CA ASP A 610 15.20 2.18 -18.76
C ASP A 610 14.98 2.34 -17.24
N PRO A 611 13.83 2.90 -16.80
CA PRO A 611 13.55 3.06 -15.38
C PRO A 611 13.59 1.74 -14.58
N TRP A 612 13.42 0.60 -15.24
CA TRP A 612 13.22 -0.71 -14.62
C TRP A 612 14.30 -1.73 -15.01
N ASP A 613 15.32 -1.36 -15.80
CA ASP A 613 16.46 -2.24 -16.12
C ASP A 613 17.59 -2.07 -15.10
N PRO A 614 17.87 -3.09 -14.26
CA PRO A 614 18.94 -3.04 -13.28
C PRO A 614 20.34 -3.24 -13.88
N THR A 615 20.50 -3.42 -15.19
CA THR A 615 21.80 -3.71 -15.83
C THR A 615 22.52 -2.48 -16.40
N ASP A 616 21.85 -1.32 -16.48
CA ASP A 616 22.39 -0.08 -17.08
C ASP A 616 22.42 1.10 -16.10
N GLY A 617 23.13 0.94 -14.99
CA GLY A 617 23.24 1.98 -13.96
C GLY A 617 24.37 1.79 -12.96
N TYR A 618 24.38 2.65 -11.94
CA TYR A 618 25.27 2.58 -10.79
C TYR A 618 24.52 2.96 -9.51
N TYR A 619 24.99 2.49 -8.36
CA TYR A 619 24.45 2.91 -7.07
C TYR A 619 25.16 4.17 -6.59
N ALA A 620 24.39 5.25 -6.45
CA ALA A 620 24.82 6.46 -5.76
C ALA A 620 24.69 6.26 -4.24
N PRO A 621 25.56 6.93 -3.44
CA PRO A 621 25.56 6.80 -1.99
C PRO A 621 24.40 7.59 -1.35
N LYS A 622 23.19 7.06 -1.47
CA LYS A 622 21.96 7.63 -0.89
C LYS A 622 21.66 6.98 0.45
N THR A 623 21.31 7.81 1.43
CA THR A 623 21.06 7.34 2.79
C THR A 623 19.64 6.84 2.97
N LEU A 624 19.44 5.81 3.80
CA LEU A 624 18.12 5.39 4.29
C LEU A 624 18.11 5.45 5.81
N LYS A 625 17.28 6.35 6.38
CA LYS A 625 17.22 6.60 7.83
C LYS A 625 15.86 6.23 8.40
N GLY A 626 15.84 5.38 9.41
CA GLY A 626 14.66 5.03 10.20
C GLY A 626 14.61 5.80 11.52
N GLY A 627 13.55 6.58 11.75
CA GLY A 627 13.31 7.27 13.03
C GLY A 627 12.93 6.35 14.20
N GLY A 628 12.84 5.03 13.96
CA GLY A 628 12.53 3.98 14.92
C GLY A 628 12.96 2.63 14.35
N ALA A 629 12.20 1.56 14.53
CA ALA A 629 12.51 0.29 13.86
C ALA A 629 12.32 0.41 12.33
N LEU A 630 13.15 -0.27 11.54
CA LEU A 630 13.10 -0.30 10.08
C LEU A 630 13.30 -1.74 9.60
N THR A 631 12.42 -2.20 8.71
CA THR A 631 12.47 -3.54 8.12
C THR A 631 12.53 -3.43 6.60
N ILE A 632 13.49 -4.12 5.99
CA ILE A 632 13.67 -4.19 4.54
C ILE A 632 13.68 -5.66 4.16
N GLU A 633 12.73 -6.05 3.33
CA GLU A 633 12.48 -7.44 2.94
C GLU A 633 12.40 -7.51 1.42
N ALA A 634 13.07 -8.52 0.86
CA ALA A 634 13.12 -8.80 -0.56
C ALA A 634 13.09 -10.33 -0.74
N ASP A 635 12.31 -10.82 -1.70
CA ASP A 635 12.33 -12.26 -2.06
C ASP A 635 13.59 -12.63 -2.87
N ARG A 636 14.34 -11.63 -3.36
CA ARG A 636 15.67 -11.78 -3.99
C ARG A 636 16.70 -10.87 -3.33
N ASP A 637 17.13 -9.77 -3.98
CA ASP A 637 18.29 -9.00 -3.55
C ASP A 637 17.91 -7.74 -2.77
N ILE A 638 18.73 -7.39 -1.77
CA ILE A 638 18.72 -6.05 -1.16
C ILE A 638 20.04 -5.36 -1.52
N THR A 639 19.97 -4.21 -2.20
CA THR A 639 21.15 -3.37 -2.46
C THR A 639 20.97 -1.95 -1.93
N LEU A 640 21.83 -1.56 -1.00
CA LEU A 640 21.79 -0.28 -0.29
C LEU A 640 22.98 0.58 -0.72
N GLY A 641 22.73 1.64 -1.50
CA GLY A 641 23.78 2.43 -2.14
C GLY A 641 24.63 3.27 -1.21
N GLY A 642 24.10 3.70 -0.06
CA GLY A 642 24.78 4.54 0.94
C GLY A 642 24.53 4.06 2.36
N ASP A 643 24.73 4.95 3.34
CA ASP A 643 24.56 4.63 4.76
C ASP A 643 23.11 4.29 5.10
N VAL A 644 22.91 3.23 5.88
CA VAL A 644 21.62 2.86 6.47
C VAL A 644 21.69 3.01 7.98
N GLU A 645 20.78 3.81 8.52
CA GLU A 645 20.73 4.14 9.95
C GLU A 645 19.32 3.90 10.47
N SER A 646 19.21 3.26 11.63
CA SER A 646 17.96 3.06 12.34
C SER A 646 18.12 3.51 13.79
N VAL A 647 17.11 4.18 14.35
CA VAL A 647 17.09 4.42 15.80
C VAL A 647 16.76 3.11 16.54
N GLY A 648 15.79 2.34 16.04
CA GLY A 648 15.38 1.07 16.63
C GLY A 648 16.05 -0.13 15.96
N ASN A 649 15.37 -1.29 16.02
CA ASN A 649 15.85 -2.49 15.34
C ASN A 649 15.93 -2.27 13.83
N LEU A 650 16.96 -2.82 13.20
CA LEU A 650 17.14 -2.83 11.76
C LEU A 650 17.14 -4.28 11.29
N VAL A 651 16.20 -4.63 10.43
CA VAL A 651 16.11 -5.97 9.81
C VAL A 651 16.31 -5.82 8.32
N LEU A 652 17.29 -6.55 7.78
CA LEU A 652 17.58 -6.65 6.35
C LEU A 652 17.41 -8.11 5.94
N TRP A 653 16.39 -8.44 5.17
CA TRP A 653 16.03 -9.82 4.84
C TRP A 653 15.93 -10.03 3.34
N ALA A 654 17.04 -10.45 2.73
CA ALA A 654 17.08 -10.94 1.34
C ALA A 654 16.69 -12.43 1.30
N ASP A 655 16.05 -12.86 0.20
CA ASP A 655 15.49 -14.21 0.00
C ASP A 655 14.59 -14.69 1.15
N LYS A 656 13.49 -13.98 1.36
CA LYS A 656 12.51 -14.30 2.42
C LYS A 656 11.64 -15.50 2.10
N ASP A 657 11.23 -15.69 0.85
CA ASP A 657 10.24 -16.69 0.46
C ASP A 657 10.75 -18.15 0.52
N ASN A 658 12.06 -18.36 0.70
CA ASN A 658 12.72 -19.68 0.67
C ASN A 658 12.32 -20.50 -0.57
N GLY A 659 11.94 -19.81 -1.65
CA GLY A 659 11.12 -20.27 -2.75
C GLY A 659 11.86 -20.95 -3.89
N GLY A 660 13.15 -21.26 -3.75
CA GLY A 660 13.92 -22.01 -4.74
C GLY A 660 14.30 -21.22 -6.01
N ASP A 661 14.15 -19.90 -5.99
CA ASP A 661 14.80 -19.00 -6.93
C ASP A 661 16.31 -18.91 -6.63
N PRO A 662 17.15 -18.61 -7.64
CA PRO A 662 18.60 -18.55 -7.46
C PRO A 662 18.99 -17.30 -6.66
N GLY A 663 19.02 -17.44 -5.35
CA GLY A 663 19.92 -16.79 -4.40
C GLY A 663 19.90 -15.29 -4.26
N GLY A 664 19.13 -14.79 -3.29
CA GLY A 664 19.12 -13.38 -2.90
C GLY A 664 20.32 -12.95 -2.07
N ASP A 665 21.08 -11.97 -2.56
CA ASP A 665 22.22 -11.32 -1.90
C ASP A 665 21.77 -10.11 -1.06
N MET A 666 22.47 -9.84 0.06
CA MET A 666 22.37 -8.56 0.76
C MET A 666 23.66 -7.78 0.53
N THR A 667 23.59 -6.66 -0.18
CA THR A 667 24.72 -5.76 -0.42
C THR A 667 24.49 -4.39 0.25
N ALA A 668 25.36 -4.03 1.18
CA ALA A 668 25.39 -2.69 1.78
C ALA A 668 26.68 -1.95 1.38
N LEU A 669 26.54 -0.91 0.56
CA LEU A 669 27.68 -0.14 0.06
C LEU A 669 28.18 0.92 1.06
N GLY A 670 27.30 1.39 1.95
CA GLY A 670 27.63 2.28 3.06
C GLY A 670 27.64 1.58 4.42
N ASN A 671 27.72 2.38 5.48
CA ASN A 671 27.68 1.88 6.86
C ASN A 671 26.27 1.41 7.23
N VAL A 672 26.17 0.37 8.05
CA VAL A 672 24.89 -0.13 8.58
C VAL A 672 24.86 0.11 10.09
N THR A 673 23.91 0.89 10.58
CA THR A 673 23.90 1.31 11.99
C THR A 673 22.54 1.25 12.66
N SER A 674 22.52 0.83 13.92
CA SER A 674 21.36 0.90 14.81
C SER A 674 21.75 1.55 16.14
N THR A 675 21.22 2.73 16.44
CA THR A 675 21.70 3.54 17.58
C THR A 675 21.09 3.13 18.92
N GLU A 676 19.89 2.54 18.96
CA GLU A 676 19.24 2.06 20.18
C GLU A 676 18.73 0.60 20.08
N GLY A 677 18.89 -0.07 18.94
CA GLY A 677 18.34 -1.41 18.68
C GLY A 677 19.37 -2.45 18.25
N ASN A 678 18.85 -3.56 17.73
CA ASN A 678 19.62 -4.66 17.14
C ASN A 678 19.74 -4.49 15.61
N ILE A 679 20.73 -5.16 15.01
CA ILE A 679 20.83 -5.37 13.56
C ILE A 679 20.71 -6.87 13.29
N ASP A 680 19.74 -7.28 12.47
CA ASP A 680 19.59 -8.66 11.99
C ASP A 680 19.66 -8.68 10.45
N ILE A 681 20.57 -9.46 9.90
CA ILE A 681 20.82 -9.53 8.45
C ILE A 681 20.67 -10.98 7.96
N TYR A 682 19.77 -11.18 6.99
CA TYR A 682 19.46 -12.46 6.35
C TYR A 682 19.71 -12.42 4.84
N ALA A 683 20.14 -13.56 4.32
CA ALA A 683 20.20 -13.96 2.91
C ALA A 683 19.89 -15.49 2.84
N SER A 684 19.99 -16.18 1.70
CA SER A 684 19.73 -17.65 1.63
C SER A 684 20.96 -18.51 1.32
N ASP A 685 21.60 -18.26 0.18
CA ASP A 685 22.80 -18.95 -0.35
C ASP A 685 23.87 -17.95 -0.85
N SER A 686 23.44 -16.69 -0.93
CA SER A 686 24.06 -15.53 -1.51
C SER A 686 24.64 -14.70 -0.38
N THR A 687 25.85 -14.20 -0.59
CA THR A 687 26.71 -13.65 0.44
C THR A 687 26.18 -12.30 0.93
N ILE A 688 26.23 -12.08 2.24
CA ILE A 688 26.11 -10.73 2.80
C ILE A 688 27.39 -9.96 2.43
N ILE A 689 27.30 -9.02 1.50
CA ILE A 689 28.42 -8.19 1.06
C ILE A 689 28.36 -6.84 1.78
N LEU A 690 29.31 -6.60 2.67
CA LEU A 690 29.43 -5.36 3.41
C LEU A 690 30.61 -4.57 2.89
N THR A 691 30.35 -3.39 2.31
CA THR A 691 31.41 -2.51 1.82
C THR A 691 31.63 -1.24 2.61
N GLY A 692 30.71 -0.90 3.51
CA GLY A 692 30.92 0.17 4.48
C GLY A 692 32.10 -0.10 5.42
N ASP A 693 32.55 0.97 6.07
CA ASP A 693 33.60 0.90 7.08
C ASP A 693 33.09 0.27 8.38
N LYS A 694 31.77 0.31 8.64
CA LYS A 694 31.20 -0.27 9.86
C LYS A 694 29.79 -0.86 9.73
N VAL A 695 29.57 -1.93 10.50
CA VAL A 695 28.25 -2.41 10.94
C VAL A 695 28.20 -2.30 12.46
N GLU A 696 27.33 -1.44 13.00
CA GLU A 696 27.35 -1.11 14.43
C GLU A 696 25.94 -1.04 15.02
N ALA A 697 25.67 -1.84 16.05
CA ALA A 697 24.42 -1.79 16.81
C ALA A 697 24.70 -1.48 18.28
N SER A 698 23.81 -0.72 18.93
CA SER A 698 23.82 -0.62 20.39
C SER A 698 23.49 -1.95 21.07
N GLY A 699 22.55 -2.71 20.48
CA GLY A 699 22.17 -4.05 20.89
C GLY A 699 22.99 -5.13 20.19
N ASP A 700 22.35 -6.23 19.82
CA ASP A 700 22.98 -7.36 19.14
C ASP A 700 23.17 -7.10 17.63
N VAL A 701 24.22 -7.68 17.04
CA VAL A 701 24.41 -7.77 15.59
C VAL A 701 24.37 -9.25 15.22
N THR A 702 23.39 -9.68 14.42
CA THR A 702 23.22 -11.06 13.98
C THR A 702 23.40 -11.19 12.48
N LEU A 703 24.32 -12.04 12.06
CA LEU A 703 24.56 -12.41 10.66
C LEU A 703 24.10 -13.85 10.42
N HIS A 704 23.07 -14.02 9.59
CA HIS A 704 22.46 -15.33 9.34
C HIS A 704 23.09 -16.11 8.19
N ASN A 705 23.95 -15.47 7.38
CA ASN A 705 24.52 -16.04 6.16
C ASN A 705 25.98 -15.63 5.98
N ASN A 706 26.69 -16.35 5.10
CA ASN A 706 28.10 -16.08 4.82
C ASN A 706 28.29 -14.60 4.50
N THR A 707 29.27 -13.97 5.14
CA THR A 707 29.48 -12.54 5.06
C THR A 707 30.86 -12.25 4.48
N GLU A 708 30.93 -11.45 3.42
CA GLU A 708 32.17 -10.94 2.86
C GLU A 708 32.33 -9.46 3.17
N LEU A 709 33.51 -9.10 3.67
CA LEU A 709 33.88 -7.73 4.02
C LEU A 709 34.78 -7.15 2.90
N HIS A 710 34.25 -6.17 2.16
CA HIS A 710 34.90 -5.56 0.99
C HIS A 710 35.23 -4.09 1.23
N GLY A 711 36.48 -3.66 1.23
CA GLY A 711 36.83 -2.28 1.51
C GLY A 711 38.15 -2.17 2.25
N GLY A 712 38.41 -1.02 2.87
CA GLY A 712 39.60 -0.81 3.69
C GLY A 712 39.46 -1.48 5.06
N ASN A 713 39.61 -0.69 6.12
CA ASN A 713 39.41 -1.16 7.48
C ASN A 713 37.91 -1.24 7.78
N GLN A 714 37.47 -2.36 8.35
CA GLN A 714 36.07 -2.65 8.58
C GLN A 714 35.84 -3.07 10.02
N ARG A 715 34.76 -2.57 10.63
CA ARG A 715 34.37 -2.89 12.01
C ARG A 715 32.96 -3.48 12.05
N ILE A 716 32.78 -4.62 12.70
CA ILE A 716 31.46 -5.13 13.07
C ILE A 716 31.36 -5.13 14.59
N ASP A 717 30.47 -4.31 15.16
CA ASP A 717 30.44 -4.06 16.60
C ASP A 717 29.02 -4.06 17.17
N ALA A 718 28.80 -4.96 18.13
CA ALA A 718 27.63 -4.97 19.00
C ALA A 718 28.01 -4.29 20.33
N VAL A 719 27.89 -2.96 20.40
CA VAL A 719 28.53 -2.11 21.42
C VAL A 719 28.18 -2.52 22.85
N ASN A 720 26.90 -2.79 23.13
CA ASN A 720 26.47 -3.32 24.43
C ASN A 720 25.90 -4.75 24.34
N GLY A 721 25.59 -5.21 23.14
CA GLY A 721 25.05 -6.53 22.88
C GLY A 721 26.13 -7.53 22.49
N LYS A 722 25.70 -8.49 21.69
CA LYS A 722 26.50 -9.62 21.27
C LYS A 722 26.63 -9.63 19.75
N LEU A 723 27.83 -9.86 19.25
CA LEU A 723 28.03 -10.19 17.84
C LEU A 723 27.76 -11.69 17.66
N ILE A 724 26.87 -12.04 16.74
CA ILE A 724 26.45 -13.41 16.48
C ILE A 724 26.58 -13.68 14.98
N THR A 725 27.32 -14.72 14.63
CA THR A 725 27.13 -15.40 13.33
C THR A 725 26.46 -16.74 13.58
N VAL A 726 25.40 -17.03 12.83
CA VAL A 726 24.62 -18.26 13.00
C VAL A 726 25.46 -19.49 12.68
N ASP A 727 25.11 -20.66 13.22
CA ASP A 727 25.86 -21.90 13.01
C ASP A 727 26.06 -22.21 11.51
N GLY A 728 27.31 -22.47 11.12
CA GLY A 728 27.72 -22.69 9.73
C GLY A 728 28.04 -21.42 8.93
N VAL A 729 27.82 -20.22 9.48
CA VAL A 729 28.05 -18.94 8.81
C VAL A 729 29.49 -18.48 8.93
N ASN A 730 30.15 -18.32 7.77
CA ASN A 730 31.52 -17.81 7.67
C ASN A 730 31.56 -16.29 7.51
N VAL A 731 32.64 -15.67 7.95
CA VAL A 731 32.97 -14.27 7.68
C VAL A 731 34.33 -14.20 7.00
N ASP A 732 34.43 -13.60 5.82
CA ASP A 732 35.69 -13.45 5.09
C ASP A 732 36.02 -11.98 4.83
N LYS A 733 37.23 -11.56 5.20
CA LYS A 733 37.80 -10.28 4.79
C LYS A 733 38.45 -10.45 3.42
N SER A 734 37.66 -10.24 2.37
CA SER A 734 38.02 -10.57 0.98
C SER A 734 38.86 -9.50 0.27
N THR A 735 39.19 -8.40 0.95
CA THR A 735 39.95 -7.25 0.41
C THR A 735 40.89 -6.68 1.45
N ALA A 736 41.93 -5.94 1.03
CA ALA A 736 42.97 -5.43 1.91
C ALA A 736 42.48 -4.40 2.95
N GLY A 737 43.03 -4.46 4.16
CA GLY A 737 42.64 -3.63 5.31
C GLY A 737 42.16 -4.47 6.49
N ASN A 738 42.05 -3.88 7.68
CA ASN A 738 41.76 -4.63 8.91
C ASN A 738 40.30 -5.07 9.00
N ALA A 739 40.03 -6.14 9.77
CA ALA A 739 38.70 -6.54 10.20
C ALA A 739 38.63 -6.60 11.73
N ASP A 740 37.90 -5.67 12.34
CA ASP A 740 37.74 -5.56 13.79
C ASP A 740 36.34 -6.01 14.20
N PHE A 741 36.27 -6.98 15.12
CA PHE A 741 35.02 -7.54 15.62
C PHE A 741 34.86 -7.23 17.11
N GLY A 742 33.75 -6.57 17.47
CA GLY A 742 33.41 -6.17 18.84
C GLY A 742 32.05 -6.73 19.28
N GLY A 743 31.95 -7.06 20.55
CA GLY A 743 30.71 -7.51 21.17
C GLY A 743 30.80 -7.29 22.66
N GLY A 744 30.23 -6.18 23.16
CA GLY A 744 30.38 -5.77 24.56
C GLY A 744 29.87 -6.81 25.59
N SER A 745 29.01 -7.73 25.17
CA SER A 745 28.55 -8.91 25.93
C SER A 745 29.13 -10.25 25.45
N GLY A 746 30.04 -10.23 24.47
CA GLY A 746 30.73 -11.36 23.85
C GLY A 746 30.55 -11.44 22.34
N ILE A 747 31.35 -12.31 21.71
CA ILE A 747 31.28 -12.64 20.28
C ILE A 747 30.97 -14.13 20.16
N GLU A 748 29.98 -14.54 19.35
CA GLU A 748 29.82 -15.94 18.91
C GLU A 748 30.00 -16.03 17.41
N PHE A 749 30.97 -16.84 16.99
CA PHE A 749 31.11 -17.24 15.61
C PHE A 749 30.62 -18.67 15.42
N GLY A 750 29.60 -18.83 14.57
CA GLY A 750 29.04 -20.12 14.16
C GLY A 750 29.80 -20.79 13.01
N GLY A 751 30.71 -20.09 12.34
CA GLY A 751 31.55 -20.63 11.27
C GLY A 751 32.97 -20.05 11.29
N ASN A 752 33.65 -20.13 10.14
CA ASN A 752 35.03 -19.67 10.01
C ASN A 752 35.13 -18.15 9.93
N VAL A 753 36.25 -17.60 10.37
CA VAL A 753 36.64 -16.21 10.12
C VAL A 753 37.94 -16.22 9.35
N THR A 754 37.95 -15.71 8.12
CA THR A 754 39.11 -15.79 7.23
C THR A 754 39.52 -14.42 6.69
N GLY A 755 40.80 -14.27 6.35
CA GLY A 755 41.39 -13.07 5.77
C GLY A 755 41.90 -13.29 4.36
N SER A 756 41.07 -13.80 3.44
CA SER A 756 41.54 -14.23 2.11
C SER A 756 42.13 -13.09 1.25
N GLY A 757 41.73 -11.84 1.52
CA GLY A 757 42.24 -10.65 0.83
C GLY A 757 43.22 -9.80 1.66
N LEU A 758 43.60 -10.25 2.86
CA LEU A 758 44.52 -9.53 3.73
C LEU A 758 45.95 -9.53 3.19
N THR A 759 46.70 -8.50 3.56
CA THR A 759 48.15 -8.40 3.33
C THR A 759 48.91 -8.54 4.64
N ALA A 760 50.23 -8.69 4.55
CA ALA A 760 51.13 -8.79 5.69
C ALA A 760 51.04 -7.65 6.73
N SER A 761 50.50 -6.49 6.37
CA SER A 761 50.32 -5.38 7.32
C SER A 761 48.96 -5.33 8.00
N ASP A 762 48.03 -6.21 7.60
CA ASP A 762 46.63 -6.13 8.00
C ASP A 762 46.33 -7.09 9.16
N THR A 763 45.23 -6.87 9.87
CA THR A 763 44.89 -7.63 11.09
C THR A 763 43.41 -8.02 11.14
N ILE A 764 43.14 -9.24 11.62
CA ILE A 764 41.83 -9.64 12.16
C ILE A 764 41.88 -9.48 13.67
N THR A 765 41.02 -8.62 14.23
CA THR A 765 40.96 -8.36 15.67
C THR A 765 39.65 -8.85 16.27
N PHE A 766 39.74 -9.65 17.33
CA PHE A 766 38.62 -9.93 18.23
C PHE A 766 38.80 -9.11 19.50
N GLU A 767 37.99 -8.07 19.65
CA GLU A 767 38.10 -7.10 20.76
C GLU A 767 37.62 -7.67 22.09
N ASP A 768 36.69 -8.62 22.05
CA ASP A 768 36.03 -9.21 23.22
C ASP A 768 36.16 -10.73 23.24
N ALA A 769 35.63 -11.38 24.30
CA ALA A 769 35.66 -12.83 24.43
C ALA A 769 34.88 -13.53 23.31
N VAL A 770 35.49 -14.55 22.70
CA VAL A 770 34.95 -15.29 21.55
C VAL A 770 34.47 -16.67 21.97
N THR A 771 33.27 -17.03 21.55
CA THR A 771 32.75 -18.39 21.60
C THR A 771 32.71 -18.97 20.18
N ALA A 772 33.60 -19.92 19.92
CA ALA A 772 33.80 -20.57 18.63
C ALA A 772 33.06 -21.91 18.60
N ASN A 773 31.72 -21.88 18.60
CA ASN A 773 30.88 -23.08 18.73
C ASN A 773 30.34 -23.63 17.40
N GLY A 774 30.95 -23.25 16.27
CA GLY A 774 30.51 -23.70 14.96
C GLY A 774 30.54 -25.22 14.82
N THR A 775 29.44 -25.78 14.28
CA THR A 775 29.23 -27.22 14.02
C THR A 775 29.05 -27.55 12.53
N GLY A 776 29.41 -26.60 11.66
CA GLY A 776 29.30 -26.73 10.21
C GLY A 776 29.99 -27.96 9.61
N PRO A 777 29.73 -28.26 8.32
CA PRO A 777 30.10 -29.52 7.66
C PRO A 777 31.60 -29.84 7.58
N ALA A 778 32.47 -28.89 7.97
CA ALA A 778 33.91 -29.10 8.04
C ALA A 778 34.38 -29.74 9.36
N GLU A 779 33.54 -29.83 10.40
CA GLU A 779 33.86 -30.23 11.79
C GLU A 779 34.94 -29.37 12.51
N ASP A 780 35.86 -28.80 11.75
CA ASP A 780 36.96 -27.92 12.17
C ASP A 780 36.60 -26.46 11.92
N GLN A 781 36.70 -25.64 12.96
CA GLN A 781 36.49 -24.20 12.88
C GLN A 781 37.82 -23.46 12.76
N ARG A 782 37.91 -22.52 11.82
CA ARG A 782 39.14 -21.80 11.51
C ARG A 782 38.98 -20.30 11.73
N PHE A 783 39.90 -19.71 12.49
CA PHE A 783 40.13 -18.26 12.55
C PHE A 783 41.50 -17.97 11.99
N ASP A 784 41.56 -17.37 10.81
CA ASP A 784 42.80 -17.26 10.03
C ASP A 784 42.89 -15.93 9.31
N ALA A 785 43.89 -15.13 9.67
CA ALA A 785 44.16 -13.85 9.03
C ALA A 785 44.87 -13.97 7.66
N GLY A 786 45.11 -15.19 7.16
CA GLY A 786 45.80 -15.43 5.90
C GLY A 786 47.20 -14.82 5.94
N LEU A 787 47.49 -13.90 5.03
CA LEU A 787 48.78 -13.21 5.01
C LEU A 787 48.98 -12.24 6.19
N GLY A 788 47.93 -11.84 6.89
CA GLY A 788 47.98 -10.84 7.98
C GLY A 788 48.21 -11.43 9.37
N SER A 789 47.92 -10.64 10.41
CA SER A 789 47.97 -11.06 11.82
C SER A 789 46.59 -11.33 12.41
N LEU A 790 46.50 -12.28 13.34
CA LEU A 790 45.29 -12.53 14.14
C LEU A 790 45.52 -12.03 15.56
N TRP A 791 44.64 -11.16 16.09
CA TRP A 791 44.72 -10.69 17.47
C TRP A 791 43.42 -10.97 18.23
N ALA A 792 43.47 -11.82 19.25
CA ALA A 792 42.37 -12.06 20.16
C ALA A 792 42.68 -11.45 21.54
N LYS A 793 41.99 -10.34 21.85
CA LYS A 793 42.16 -9.62 23.13
C LYS A 793 41.47 -10.29 24.31
N GLY A 794 40.45 -11.11 24.02
CA GLY A 794 39.68 -11.87 25.00
C GLY A 794 39.98 -13.37 24.98
N THR A 795 39.34 -14.10 25.89
CA THR A 795 39.34 -15.57 25.88
C THR A 795 38.64 -16.10 24.63
N ILE A 796 39.21 -17.14 24.01
CA ILE A 796 38.54 -17.94 22.98
C ILE A 796 38.06 -19.25 23.63
N THR A 797 36.77 -19.54 23.58
CA THR A 797 36.19 -20.78 24.11
C THR A 797 35.48 -21.58 23.02
N LYS A 798 35.73 -22.88 22.94
CA LYS A 798 35.02 -23.82 22.07
C LYS A 798 34.40 -24.94 22.89
N ASN A 799 33.08 -24.94 22.97
CA ASN A 799 32.24 -25.88 23.72
C ASN A 799 31.43 -26.84 22.82
N ALA A 800 31.36 -26.54 21.51
CA ALA A 800 30.68 -27.36 20.50
C ALA A 800 31.51 -27.42 19.19
N GLY A 801 31.28 -28.46 18.38
CA GLY A 801 32.13 -28.81 17.23
C GLY A 801 33.29 -29.72 17.62
N VAL A 802 34.28 -29.85 16.74
CA VAL A 802 35.46 -30.70 16.97
C VAL A 802 36.67 -29.80 17.21
N ASP A 803 37.38 -29.39 16.16
CA ASP A 803 38.68 -28.73 16.29
C ASP A 803 38.62 -27.21 16.09
N LEU A 804 39.60 -26.51 16.67
CA LEU A 804 39.85 -25.08 16.44
C LEU A 804 41.24 -24.89 15.84
N THR A 805 41.32 -24.17 14.72
CA THR A 805 42.57 -23.80 14.08
C THR A 805 42.73 -22.28 14.05
N LEU A 806 43.88 -21.79 14.50
CA LEU A 806 44.27 -20.39 14.50
C LEU A 806 45.44 -20.18 13.52
N GLY A 807 45.32 -19.17 12.65
CA GLY A 807 46.32 -18.84 11.61
C GLY A 807 46.51 -17.34 11.41
N GLY A 808 47.66 -16.96 10.87
CA GLY A 808 48.06 -15.60 10.53
C GLY A 808 49.55 -15.54 10.25
N ASP A 809 49.93 -15.49 8.96
CA ASP A 809 51.31 -15.63 8.50
C ASP A 809 52.29 -14.61 9.14
N GLU A 810 51.82 -13.43 9.55
CA GLU A 810 52.65 -12.40 10.22
C GLU A 810 52.64 -12.49 11.75
N GLY A 811 51.78 -13.34 12.29
CA GLY A 811 51.75 -13.69 13.70
C GLY A 811 50.35 -13.73 14.30
N ILE A 812 50.26 -14.41 15.43
CA ILE A 812 49.02 -14.57 16.21
C ILE A 812 49.26 -14.02 17.62
N ASP A 813 48.38 -13.14 18.11
CA ASP A 813 48.46 -12.53 19.45
C ASP A 813 47.23 -12.93 20.29
N LEU A 814 47.46 -13.61 21.41
CA LEU A 814 46.45 -14.22 22.26
C LEU A 814 46.57 -13.69 23.70
N ASP A 815 45.86 -12.61 24.00
CA ASP A 815 45.87 -12.00 25.34
C ASP A 815 45.10 -12.85 26.38
N GLY A 816 44.07 -13.57 25.92
CA GLY A 816 43.20 -14.40 26.75
C GLY A 816 43.47 -15.90 26.61
N THR A 817 42.90 -16.70 27.51
CA THR A 817 42.97 -18.17 27.43
C THR A 817 42.33 -18.68 26.13
N VAL A 818 42.94 -19.68 25.50
CA VAL A 818 42.30 -20.49 24.46
C VAL A 818 41.88 -21.81 25.07
N ASP A 819 40.57 -22.08 25.10
CA ASP A 819 39.96 -23.17 25.84
C ASP A 819 39.02 -24.01 24.96
N VAL A 820 39.52 -25.17 24.49
CA VAL A 820 38.78 -26.11 23.62
C VAL A 820 38.24 -27.29 24.45
N GLN A 821 37.02 -27.14 24.97
CA GLN A 821 36.38 -28.06 25.92
C GLN A 821 35.46 -29.10 25.29
N THR A 822 35.49 -29.30 23.98
CA THR A 822 34.64 -30.31 23.32
C THR A 822 35.21 -31.72 23.57
N ALA A 823 34.34 -32.74 23.59
CA ALA A 823 34.74 -34.09 23.97
C ALA A 823 35.83 -34.71 23.06
N ALA A 824 35.99 -34.20 21.84
CA ALA A 824 36.96 -34.65 20.85
C ALA A 824 37.81 -33.49 20.29
N GLY A 825 37.80 -32.32 20.95
CA GLY A 825 38.33 -31.10 20.36
C GLY A 825 39.82 -30.91 20.56
N SER A 826 40.50 -30.65 19.45
CA SER A 826 41.91 -30.29 19.37
C SER A 826 42.08 -28.81 19.05
N LEU A 827 43.22 -28.25 19.47
CA LEU A 827 43.70 -26.92 19.11
C LEU A 827 44.89 -27.04 18.17
N THR A 828 44.87 -26.32 17.05
CA THR A 828 46.02 -26.13 16.16
C THR A 828 46.33 -24.64 16.04
N ILE A 829 47.59 -24.28 16.26
CA ILE A 829 48.13 -22.94 15.98
C ILE A 829 49.16 -23.10 14.87
N GLU A 830 48.90 -22.54 13.69
CA GLU A 830 49.67 -22.81 12.48
C GLU A 830 50.94 -21.95 12.35
N ASP A 831 50.90 -20.72 12.88
CA ASP A 831 51.95 -19.71 12.70
C ASP A 831 52.58 -19.30 14.04
N ASP A 832 53.58 -18.41 13.95
CA ASP A 832 54.26 -17.85 15.12
C ASP A 832 53.24 -17.11 16.01
N PHE A 833 53.28 -17.34 17.32
CA PHE A 833 52.28 -16.79 18.24
C PHE A 833 52.88 -16.18 19.51
N THR A 834 52.18 -15.20 20.05
CA THR A 834 52.36 -14.69 21.41
C THR A 834 51.12 -15.03 22.23
N ALA A 835 51.29 -15.51 23.46
CA ALA A 835 50.18 -15.81 24.35
C ALA A 835 50.44 -15.37 25.79
N ALA A 836 49.52 -14.57 26.33
CA ALA A 836 49.58 -14.07 27.70
C ALA A 836 48.88 -14.97 28.73
N ALA A 837 48.14 -15.98 28.26
CA ALA A 837 47.36 -16.90 29.09
C ALA A 837 47.58 -18.38 28.70
N ASP A 838 46.69 -19.27 29.18
CA ASP A 838 46.78 -20.72 28.98
C ASP A 838 46.24 -21.16 27.60
N LEU A 839 46.80 -22.24 27.08
CA LEU A 839 46.34 -22.95 25.87
C LEU A 839 45.88 -24.36 26.27
N ILE A 840 44.58 -24.65 26.16
CA ILE A 840 43.97 -25.86 26.68
C ILE A 840 43.09 -26.50 25.62
N ALA A 841 43.24 -27.81 25.42
CA ALA A 841 42.33 -28.63 24.63
C ALA A 841 42.06 -29.98 25.29
N THR A 842 40.84 -30.49 25.12
CA THR A 842 40.47 -31.83 25.60
C THR A 842 41.33 -32.91 24.92
N GLU A 843 41.46 -32.84 23.60
CA GLU A 843 42.26 -33.78 22.80
C GLU A 843 43.66 -33.21 22.53
N ASN A 844 44.02 -32.92 21.27
CA ASN A 844 45.39 -32.58 20.93
C ASN A 844 45.63 -31.07 21.00
N VAL A 845 46.85 -30.68 21.33
CA VAL A 845 47.35 -29.32 21.10
C VAL A 845 48.55 -29.42 20.16
N THR A 846 48.43 -28.81 18.98
CA THR A 846 49.50 -28.78 17.95
C THR A 846 49.92 -27.35 17.72
N LEU A 847 51.21 -27.07 17.90
CA LEU A 847 51.82 -25.76 17.70
C LEU A 847 52.85 -25.91 16.58
N GLU A 848 52.53 -25.40 15.40
CA GLU A 848 53.39 -25.53 14.21
C GLU A 848 54.42 -24.39 14.12
N GLY A 849 54.06 -23.17 14.54
CA GLY A 849 54.96 -22.02 14.64
C GLY A 849 55.63 -21.84 16.01
N ALA A 850 56.57 -20.90 16.08
CA ALA A 850 57.30 -20.57 17.30
C ALA A 850 56.40 -19.77 18.28
N GLY A 851 56.40 -20.19 19.55
CA GLY A 851 55.53 -19.61 20.59
C GLY A 851 56.29 -18.76 21.60
N THR A 852 55.87 -17.52 21.81
CA THR A 852 56.31 -16.66 22.91
C THR A 852 55.21 -16.58 23.97
N LEU A 853 55.50 -17.02 25.20
CA LEU A 853 54.59 -16.96 26.33
C LEU A 853 55.00 -15.78 27.24
N ASP A 854 54.18 -14.74 27.27
CA ASP A 854 54.51 -13.44 27.87
C ASP A 854 53.66 -13.07 29.10
N GLY A 855 52.82 -13.99 29.57
CA GLY A 855 52.01 -13.80 30.76
C GLY A 855 52.85 -13.69 32.03
N PHE A 856 52.54 -12.73 32.92
CA PHE A 856 53.17 -12.58 34.26
C PHE A 856 52.61 -13.57 35.30
N VAL A 857 52.27 -14.77 34.87
CA VAL A 857 51.66 -15.84 35.66
C VAL A 857 52.26 -17.18 35.27
N ASN A 858 51.93 -18.23 36.03
CA ASN A 858 52.15 -19.58 35.55
C ASN A 858 51.28 -19.80 34.32
N GLN A 859 51.88 -20.33 33.26
CA GLN A 859 51.18 -20.61 32.00
C GLN A 859 51.19 -22.10 31.71
N LYS A 860 50.07 -22.56 31.15
CA LYS A 860 49.83 -23.96 30.84
C LYS A 860 49.59 -24.14 29.35
N ILE A 861 50.24 -25.16 28.79
CA ILE A 861 49.88 -25.74 27.50
C ILE A 861 49.45 -27.19 27.79
N GLU A 862 48.16 -27.47 27.66
CA GLU A 862 47.61 -28.77 28.05
C GLU A 862 46.73 -29.39 26.98
N ALA A 863 47.12 -30.60 26.60
CA ALA A 863 46.26 -31.59 25.95
C ALA A 863 45.75 -32.56 27.05
N GLU A 864 44.52 -32.39 27.55
CA GLU A 864 44.04 -33.09 28.77
C GLU A 864 44.08 -34.62 28.63
N LYS A 865 43.59 -35.09 27.48
CA LYS A 865 43.52 -36.51 27.09
C LYS A 865 44.35 -36.81 25.84
N GLY A 866 44.54 -35.86 24.93
CA GLY A 866 45.27 -36.09 23.70
C GLY A 866 46.77 -35.78 23.80
N LYS A 867 47.38 -35.44 22.66
CA LYS A 867 48.82 -35.25 22.51
C LYS A 867 49.16 -33.75 22.42
N LEU A 868 50.26 -33.36 23.07
CA LEU A 868 50.85 -32.03 22.94
C LEU A 868 52.08 -32.09 22.02
N TYR A 869 51.98 -31.51 20.82
CA TYR A 869 53.08 -31.41 19.86
C TYR A 869 53.46 -29.94 19.63
N ALA A 870 54.60 -29.52 20.21
CA ALA A 870 55.27 -28.28 19.85
C ALA A 870 56.33 -28.60 18.79
N ASN A 871 56.03 -28.29 17.52
CA ASN A 871 56.88 -28.60 16.38
C ASN A 871 57.97 -27.55 16.10
N ASP A 872 57.86 -26.39 16.74
CA ASP A 872 58.88 -25.33 16.82
C ASP A 872 59.14 -24.92 18.29
N SER A 873 59.98 -23.90 18.49
CA SER A 873 60.46 -23.42 19.78
C SER A 873 59.35 -22.78 20.62
N ILE A 874 59.41 -23.01 21.94
CA ILE A 874 58.53 -22.38 22.93
C ILE A 874 59.37 -21.59 23.91
N HIS A 875 59.07 -20.30 24.08
CA HIS A 875 59.83 -19.37 24.92
C HIS A 875 58.93 -18.66 25.92
N LYS A 876 59.04 -19.00 27.21
CA LYS A 876 58.44 -18.25 28.32
C LYS A 876 59.39 -17.15 28.77
N ILE A 877 59.03 -15.89 28.52
CA ILE A 877 59.91 -14.72 28.74
C ILE A 877 59.66 -14.01 30.08
N GLU A 878 58.43 -14.06 30.58
CA GLU A 878 58.06 -13.38 31.83
C GLU A 878 58.04 -14.30 33.05
N ASP A 879 57.91 -13.70 34.23
CA ASP A 879 57.87 -14.43 35.51
C ASP A 879 56.74 -15.49 35.52
N GLY A 880 57.04 -16.66 36.07
CA GLY A 880 56.08 -17.75 36.24
C GLY A 880 56.60 -19.07 35.65
N ARG A 881 56.04 -20.19 36.12
CA ARG A 881 56.39 -21.52 35.59
C ARG A 881 55.67 -21.80 34.27
N LEU A 882 56.25 -22.66 33.45
CA LEU A 882 55.61 -23.24 32.27
C LEU A 882 55.26 -24.71 32.53
N ASP A 883 53.98 -25.05 32.42
CA ASP A 883 53.46 -26.41 32.50
C ASP A 883 53.08 -26.91 31.09
N MET A 884 53.86 -27.82 30.50
CA MET A 884 53.54 -28.50 29.24
C MET A 884 53.05 -29.92 29.52
N ILE A 885 51.76 -30.16 29.31
CA ILE A 885 51.09 -31.39 29.73
C ILE A 885 50.46 -32.09 28.52
N GLY A 886 50.80 -33.36 28.34
CA GLY A 886 50.18 -34.23 27.35
C GLY A 886 49.51 -35.42 28.01
N GLY A 887 48.22 -35.58 27.75
CA GLY A 887 47.46 -36.79 28.01
C GLY A 887 47.87 -37.95 27.09
N PHE A 888 47.04 -38.99 27.04
CA PHE A 888 47.10 -40.00 25.99
C PHE A 888 45.80 -40.82 25.92
N ASP A 889 45.06 -40.76 24.82
CA ASP A 889 43.81 -41.52 24.61
C ASP A 889 43.90 -42.61 23.51
N GLY A 890 44.98 -42.62 22.72
CA GLY A 890 45.11 -43.44 21.51
C GLY A 890 45.58 -44.90 21.73
N PRO A 891 45.69 -45.72 20.67
CA PRO A 891 46.36 -47.02 20.77
C PRO A 891 47.88 -46.82 20.95
N LEU A 892 48.46 -47.44 21.98
CA LEU A 892 49.92 -47.38 22.24
C LEU A 892 50.71 -48.15 21.17
N GLY A 893 51.15 -47.46 20.12
CA GLY A 893 52.17 -47.93 19.20
C GLY A 893 53.59 -47.66 19.71
N SER A 894 54.60 -48.38 19.16
CA SER A 894 56.00 -48.00 19.41
C SER A 894 56.31 -46.70 18.65
N GLY A 895 56.51 -45.60 19.37
CA GLY A 895 56.86 -44.29 18.78
C GLY A 895 55.76 -43.22 18.83
N ASP A 896 54.61 -43.50 19.42
CA ASP A 896 53.61 -42.46 19.74
C ASP A 896 54.01 -41.70 21.01
N TYR A 897 53.93 -40.36 21.00
CA TYR A 897 54.27 -39.51 22.14
C TYR A 897 53.04 -38.79 22.68
N SER A 898 52.91 -38.70 24.00
CA SER A 898 51.95 -37.81 24.68
C SER A 898 52.42 -36.36 24.62
N VAL A 899 53.73 -36.14 24.69
CA VAL A 899 54.35 -34.83 24.55
C VAL A 899 55.52 -34.93 23.59
N LYS A 900 55.58 -34.02 22.62
CA LYS A 900 56.72 -33.80 21.73
C LYS A 900 57.06 -32.32 21.73
N THR A 901 58.33 -31.98 21.95
CA THR A 901 58.81 -30.59 21.92
C THR A 901 60.04 -30.41 21.05
N LYS A 902 60.28 -29.18 20.63
CA LYS A 902 61.58 -28.68 20.18
C LYS A 902 62.31 -27.95 21.30
N ASP A 903 62.97 -26.84 20.99
CA ASP A 903 63.62 -25.98 21.97
C ASP A 903 62.56 -25.41 22.91
N VAL A 904 62.79 -25.50 24.23
CA VAL A 904 61.90 -24.94 25.25
C VAL A 904 62.74 -24.11 26.21
N THR A 905 62.48 -22.80 26.27
CA THR A 905 63.22 -21.85 27.10
C THR A 905 62.29 -21.18 28.10
N VAL A 906 62.67 -21.19 29.38
CA VAL A 906 61.97 -20.45 30.46
C VAL A 906 62.97 -19.50 31.12
N ASP A 907 62.87 -18.22 30.80
CA ASP A 907 63.82 -17.20 31.26
C ASP A 907 63.71 -16.94 32.77
N LYS A 908 62.50 -17.01 33.34
CA LYS A 908 62.19 -16.59 34.73
C LYS A 908 61.17 -17.50 35.42
N GLY A 909 61.53 -18.75 35.65
CA GLY A 909 60.61 -19.68 36.29
C GLY A 909 61.05 -21.13 36.18
N ALA A 910 60.16 -22.02 36.59
CA ALA A 910 60.35 -23.46 36.48
C ALA A 910 59.72 -24.01 35.20
N LEU A 911 60.25 -25.13 34.70
CA LEU A 911 59.72 -25.85 33.54
C LEU A 911 59.22 -27.24 33.97
N TYR A 912 57.96 -27.54 33.67
CA TYR A 912 57.37 -28.86 33.89
C TYR A 912 56.91 -29.44 32.56
N ILE A 913 57.50 -30.57 32.15
CA ILE A 913 57.03 -31.33 30.98
C ILE A 913 56.52 -32.68 31.47
N THR A 914 55.20 -32.89 31.37
CA THR A 914 54.52 -34.06 31.93
C THR A 914 53.72 -34.78 30.85
N GLY A 915 54.10 -36.01 30.53
CA GLY A 915 53.36 -36.89 29.64
C GLY A 915 52.76 -38.10 30.36
N LYS A 916 51.50 -38.43 30.07
CA LYS A 916 50.87 -39.69 30.50
C LYS A 916 51.32 -40.91 29.69
N ALA A 917 52.06 -40.72 28.60
CA ALA A 917 52.67 -41.80 27.81
C ALA A 917 54.16 -41.52 27.51
N ASN A 918 54.64 -41.83 26.30
CA ASN A 918 56.02 -41.53 25.93
C ASN A 918 56.21 -40.01 25.76
N VAL A 919 57.36 -39.49 26.16
CA VAL A 919 57.74 -38.08 25.97
C VAL A 919 58.97 -38.00 25.07
N LEU A 920 58.89 -37.19 24.02
CA LEU A 920 60.01 -36.87 23.12
C LEU A 920 60.40 -35.40 23.26
N LEU A 921 61.67 -35.17 23.57
CA LEU A 921 62.26 -33.86 23.73
C LEU A 921 63.35 -33.72 22.67
N ASP A 922 63.13 -32.87 21.66
CA ASP A 922 63.99 -32.78 20.48
C ASP A 922 64.49 -31.35 20.26
N GLY A 923 65.34 -30.85 21.16
CA GLY A 923 65.87 -29.50 21.14
C GLY A 923 66.56 -29.13 22.46
N ASP A 924 67.02 -27.90 22.58
CA ASP A 924 67.57 -27.36 23.82
C ASP A 924 66.46 -27.06 24.84
N LEU A 925 66.61 -27.55 26.07
CA LEU A 925 65.73 -27.24 27.20
C LEU A 925 66.48 -26.34 28.18
N TYR A 926 65.89 -25.19 28.47
CA TYR A 926 66.43 -24.22 29.43
C TYR A 926 65.36 -23.76 30.42
N SER A 927 65.73 -23.66 31.69
CA SER A 927 64.91 -23.07 32.74
C SER A 927 65.79 -22.37 33.76
N SER A 928 65.48 -21.12 34.14
CA SER A 928 66.24 -20.44 35.21
C SER A 928 65.92 -20.96 36.62
N GLY A 929 64.78 -21.63 36.80
CA GLY A 929 64.43 -22.38 38.00
C GLY A 929 64.34 -23.89 37.74
N ARG A 930 63.72 -24.63 38.67
CA ARG A 930 63.62 -26.09 38.63
C ARG A 930 63.01 -26.62 37.32
N MET A 931 63.55 -27.73 36.84
CA MET A 931 63.04 -28.45 35.68
C MET A 931 62.57 -29.85 36.10
N GLU A 932 61.35 -30.22 35.73
CA GLU A 932 60.80 -31.56 35.97
C GLU A 932 60.29 -32.18 34.67
N LEU A 933 60.86 -33.32 34.31
CA LEU A 933 60.59 -34.03 33.06
C LEU A 933 60.06 -35.43 33.38
N THR A 934 58.78 -35.67 33.12
CA THR A 934 58.10 -36.90 33.51
C THR A 934 57.38 -37.56 32.34
N SER A 935 57.64 -38.84 32.10
CA SER A 935 56.84 -39.70 31.22
C SER A 935 56.08 -40.76 32.03
N ASN A 936 54.94 -41.22 31.48
CA ASN A 936 54.02 -42.14 32.15
C ASN A 936 53.59 -41.65 33.54
N ALA A 937 53.26 -40.37 33.67
CA ALA A 937 53.06 -39.70 34.97
C ALA A 937 51.95 -40.31 35.85
N ASP A 938 50.94 -40.96 35.26
CA ASP A 938 49.89 -41.68 35.98
C ASP A 938 50.32 -43.09 36.43
N GLY A 939 51.41 -43.62 35.86
CA GLY A 939 51.96 -44.94 36.16
C GLY A 939 51.13 -46.10 35.60
N ASP A 940 50.15 -45.82 34.72
CA ASP A 940 49.21 -46.82 34.22
C ASP A 940 49.80 -47.71 33.13
N LEU A 941 50.92 -47.29 32.51
CA LEU A 941 51.56 -48.02 31.43
C LEU A 941 52.70 -48.95 31.91
N GLY A 942 52.90 -50.08 31.20
CA GLY A 942 53.93 -51.08 31.48
C GLY A 942 55.29 -50.79 30.81
N ALA A 943 56.37 -51.48 31.17
CA ALA A 943 57.74 -51.07 30.86
C ALA A 943 58.14 -50.87 29.38
N ASP A 944 57.41 -51.48 28.44
CA ASP A 944 57.67 -51.36 27.00
C ASP A 944 57.06 -50.08 26.39
N VAL A 945 56.30 -49.31 27.19
CA VAL A 945 55.64 -48.04 26.88
C VAL A 945 55.87 -47.06 28.05
N GLY A 946 55.83 -45.74 27.83
CA GLY A 946 56.16 -44.74 28.84
C GLY A 946 57.62 -44.26 28.86
N LEU A 947 58.31 -44.34 27.72
CA LEU A 947 59.69 -43.89 27.52
C LEU A 947 59.80 -42.36 27.61
N LEU A 948 60.81 -41.85 28.31
CA LEU A 948 61.26 -40.46 28.15
C LEU A 948 62.51 -40.44 27.29
N GLN A 949 62.48 -39.70 26.18
CA GLN A 949 63.58 -39.63 25.23
C GLN A 949 63.95 -38.18 24.92
N HIS A 950 65.21 -37.84 25.11
CA HIS A 950 65.83 -36.60 24.63
C HIS A 950 66.75 -36.93 23.44
N THR A 951 66.49 -36.39 22.25
CA THR A 951 67.17 -36.80 21.00
C THR A 951 68.26 -35.86 20.51
N SER A 952 68.17 -34.57 20.82
CA SER A 952 69.07 -33.53 20.38
C SER A 952 69.09 -32.39 21.40
N GLY A 953 70.04 -31.45 21.31
CA GLY A 953 70.15 -30.32 22.27
C GLY A 953 70.76 -30.68 23.63
N THR A 954 70.59 -29.79 24.59
CA THR A 954 71.08 -29.84 25.99
C THR A 954 69.94 -29.61 26.97
N ILE A 955 70.10 -30.08 28.22
CA ILE A 955 69.12 -29.88 29.30
C ILE A 955 69.78 -29.05 30.39
N ASN A 956 69.34 -27.81 30.59
CA ASN A 956 70.00 -26.88 31.51
C ASN A 956 68.97 -26.24 32.45
N SER A 957 69.16 -26.40 33.77
CA SER A 957 68.40 -25.70 34.80
C SER A 957 69.32 -24.82 35.66
N GLY A 958 68.82 -23.65 36.06
CA GLY A 958 69.46 -22.81 37.09
C GLY A 958 69.26 -23.30 38.53
N ASP A 959 68.48 -24.37 38.72
CA ASP A 959 68.13 -25.00 40.00
C ASP A 959 68.18 -26.53 39.79
N ASP A 960 67.24 -27.31 40.31
CA ASP A 960 67.21 -28.77 40.15
C ASP A 960 66.72 -29.26 38.77
N VAL A 961 67.21 -30.43 38.34
CA VAL A 961 66.70 -31.21 37.21
C VAL A 961 66.20 -32.58 37.69
N ASP A 962 64.88 -32.76 37.68
CA ASP A 962 64.21 -34.02 38.01
C ASP A 962 63.77 -34.75 36.74
N ILE A 963 64.21 -36.00 36.55
CA ILE A 963 63.83 -36.81 35.38
C ILE A 963 63.25 -38.16 35.82
N ALA A 964 62.01 -38.41 35.41
CA ALA A 964 61.27 -39.64 35.72
C ALA A 964 60.65 -40.25 34.46
N ALA A 965 60.73 -41.58 34.38
CA ALA A 965 59.99 -42.38 33.40
C ALA A 965 59.34 -43.56 34.14
N LEU A 966 58.13 -43.36 34.68
CA LEU A 966 57.52 -44.33 35.59
C LEU A 966 57.31 -45.66 34.87
N ASN A 967 57.63 -46.77 35.55
CA ASN A 967 57.64 -48.13 35.01
C ASN A 967 58.53 -48.38 33.77
N SER A 968 59.20 -47.37 33.20
CA SER A 968 60.00 -47.47 31.98
C SER A 968 61.44 -46.96 32.19
N ARG A 969 62.08 -46.47 31.13
CA ARG A 969 63.47 -45.97 31.11
C ARG A 969 63.57 -44.58 30.49
N ILE A 970 64.67 -43.92 30.80
CA ILE A 970 65.06 -42.62 30.25
C ILE A 970 66.16 -42.85 29.21
N LEU A 971 66.06 -42.17 28.06
CA LEU A 971 67.09 -42.15 27.01
C LEU A 971 67.54 -40.71 26.77
N LEU A 972 68.76 -40.39 27.19
CA LEU A 972 69.38 -39.08 26.99
C LEU A 972 70.41 -39.19 25.86
N ASN A 973 69.95 -39.01 24.62
CA ASN A 973 70.73 -39.24 23.40
C ASN A 973 71.22 -37.96 22.69
N GLY A 974 70.91 -36.77 23.23
CA GLY A 974 71.35 -35.48 22.69
C GLY A 974 72.79 -35.10 23.04
N GLY A 975 73.07 -33.79 22.99
CA GLY A 975 74.35 -33.18 23.35
C GLY A 975 75.47 -33.38 22.34
N VAL A 976 76.57 -32.62 22.51
CA VAL A 976 77.81 -32.72 21.70
C VAL A 976 78.97 -33.19 22.56
N ALA A 977 79.89 -34.02 22.03
CA ALA A 977 80.89 -34.76 22.82
C ALA A 977 81.57 -33.89 23.89
N TYR A 978 81.60 -34.38 25.12
CA TYR A 978 82.14 -33.68 26.27
C TYR A 978 83.63 -33.41 26.06
N ASP A 979 84.01 -32.13 26.14
CA ASP A 979 85.40 -31.67 26.09
C ASP A 979 85.73 -30.98 27.42
N PRO A 980 86.54 -31.59 28.29
CA PRO A 980 86.95 -30.98 29.56
C PRO A 980 87.65 -29.61 29.38
N ALA A 981 88.27 -29.35 28.22
CA ALA A 981 88.90 -28.06 27.92
C ALA A 981 87.87 -26.96 27.61
N ASN A 982 86.62 -27.32 27.36
CA ASN A 982 85.50 -26.44 27.06
C ASN A 982 84.21 -26.90 27.75
N ALA A 983 84.33 -27.32 29.02
CA ALA A 983 83.25 -27.98 29.78
C ALA A 983 81.93 -27.19 29.75
N ALA A 984 81.99 -25.87 29.91
CA ALA A 984 80.81 -25.00 29.88
C ALA A 984 80.04 -25.04 28.55
N ALA A 985 80.68 -25.34 27.42
CA ALA A 985 80.03 -25.39 26.11
C ALA A 985 79.69 -26.82 25.64
N THR A 986 80.15 -27.84 26.36
CA THR A 986 79.92 -29.25 26.01
C THR A 986 79.11 -30.00 27.08
N THR A 987 78.63 -29.28 28.09
CA THR A 987 77.82 -29.87 29.15
C THR A 987 76.46 -30.29 28.61
N TYR A 988 76.07 -31.53 28.87
CA TYR A 988 74.86 -32.09 28.29
C TYR A 988 73.64 -31.92 29.18
N VAL A 989 73.71 -32.37 30.44
CA VAL A 989 72.71 -32.06 31.46
C VAL A 989 73.40 -31.25 32.54
N SER A 990 72.91 -30.03 32.78
CA SER A 990 73.37 -29.16 33.87
C SER A 990 72.24 -28.75 34.79
N ALA A 991 72.53 -28.70 36.09
CA ALA A 991 71.65 -28.19 37.14
C ALA A 991 72.43 -27.23 38.04
N GLY A 992 71.83 -26.10 38.39
CA GLY A 992 72.39 -25.19 39.40
C GLY A 992 72.30 -25.77 40.83
N GLY A 993 71.32 -26.65 41.06
CA GLY A 993 71.15 -27.48 42.25
C GLY A 993 71.43 -28.95 41.93
N ASP A 994 70.42 -29.80 42.11
CA ASP A 994 70.54 -31.26 42.00
C ASP A 994 70.20 -31.82 40.61
N ILE A 995 70.81 -32.94 40.22
CA ILE A 995 70.31 -33.80 39.14
C ILE A 995 69.73 -35.09 39.75
N LEU A 996 68.41 -35.25 39.67
CA LEU A 996 67.65 -36.35 40.27
C LEU A 996 67.09 -37.30 39.20
N LEU A 997 67.61 -38.53 39.16
CA LEU A 997 67.21 -39.57 38.21
C LEU A 997 66.37 -40.66 38.90
N TYR A 998 65.06 -40.69 38.62
CA TYR A 998 64.12 -41.62 39.26
C TYR A 998 64.00 -42.98 38.55
N SER A 999 64.47 -43.08 37.30
CA SER A 999 64.37 -44.28 36.47
C SER A 999 65.70 -44.73 35.87
N SER A 1000 65.74 -45.94 35.31
CA SER A 1000 66.96 -46.41 34.65
C SER A 1000 67.23 -45.55 33.43
N THR A 1001 68.45 -45.04 33.32
CA THR A 1001 68.82 -43.98 32.37
C THR A 1001 69.94 -44.48 31.47
N SER A 1002 69.75 -44.34 30.16
CA SER A 1002 70.81 -44.53 29.17
C SER A 1002 71.24 -43.16 28.67
N ILE A 1003 72.54 -42.91 28.66
CA ILE A 1003 73.14 -41.66 28.23
C ILE A 1003 74.01 -41.95 27.00
N ALA A 1004 73.97 -41.06 26.01
CA ALA A 1004 74.83 -41.16 24.84
C ALA A 1004 76.33 -41.23 25.21
N PRO A 1005 77.17 -41.81 24.32
CA PRO A 1005 78.62 -41.79 24.48
C PRO A 1005 79.20 -40.40 24.68
N ASP A 1006 80.20 -40.31 25.55
CA ASP A 1006 81.03 -39.13 25.77
C ASP A 1006 80.21 -37.90 26.20
N ARG A 1007 79.28 -38.11 27.14
CA ARG A 1007 78.42 -37.08 27.74
C ARG A 1007 78.81 -36.83 29.20
N ASN A 1008 78.37 -35.69 29.74
CA ASN A 1008 78.48 -35.38 31.15
C ASN A 1008 77.13 -35.02 31.79
N LEU A 1009 77.03 -35.27 33.09
CA LEU A 1009 76.04 -34.72 34.00
C LEU A 1009 76.79 -33.79 34.96
N ASP A 1010 76.31 -32.57 35.15
CA ASP A 1010 76.95 -31.55 36.00
C ASP A 1010 75.92 -30.90 36.92
N ALA A 1011 75.98 -31.21 38.21
CA ALA A 1011 75.10 -30.66 39.24
C ALA A 1011 75.89 -29.70 40.15
N GLY A 1012 75.29 -28.56 40.48
CA GLY A 1012 75.82 -27.62 41.45
C GLY A 1012 75.86 -28.17 42.87
N ASP A 1013 74.90 -29.02 43.23
CA ASP A 1013 74.81 -29.72 44.51
C ASP A 1013 74.99 -31.24 44.29
N ASP A 1014 73.94 -32.04 44.24
CA ASP A 1014 74.04 -33.50 44.19
C ASP A 1014 73.65 -34.12 42.83
N VAL A 1015 74.24 -35.28 42.50
CA VAL A 1015 73.71 -36.17 41.45
C VAL A 1015 73.18 -37.45 42.08
N ALA A 1016 71.88 -37.70 42.00
CA ALA A 1016 71.22 -38.84 42.64
C ALA A 1016 70.51 -39.79 41.65
N LEU A 1017 70.69 -41.10 41.85
CA LEU A 1017 70.00 -42.16 41.12
C LEU A 1017 69.18 -43.04 42.08
N ALA A 1018 67.91 -43.28 41.74
CA ALA A 1018 67.03 -44.14 42.53
C ALA A 1018 67.55 -45.58 42.66
N ALA A 1019 67.23 -46.20 43.80
CA ALA A 1019 67.58 -47.58 44.10
C ALA A 1019 67.05 -48.57 43.07
N ASN A 1020 67.87 -49.60 42.81
CA ASN A 1020 67.64 -50.65 41.82
C ASN A 1020 67.47 -50.15 40.38
N LYS A 1021 67.80 -48.87 40.10
CA LYS A 1021 67.92 -48.36 38.74
C LYS A 1021 69.35 -48.52 38.23
N ARG A 1022 69.55 -48.24 36.94
CA ARG A 1022 70.84 -48.36 36.26
C ARG A 1022 71.14 -47.09 35.50
N LEU A 1023 72.42 -46.72 35.45
CA LEU A 1023 72.95 -45.71 34.55
C LEU A 1023 73.83 -46.40 33.51
N LEU A 1024 73.55 -46.19 32.22
CA LEU A 1024 74.19 -46.89 31.12
C LEU A 1024 74.79 -45.87 30.13
N SER A 1025 76.00 -46.11 29.64
CA SER A 1025 76.54 -45.40 28.47
C SER A 1025 77.33 -46.34 27.57
N ASP A 1026 77.19 -46.18 26.26
CA ASP A 1026 77.92 -46.96 25.23
C ASP A 1026 79.31 -46.37 24.91
N GLY A 1027 79.71 -45.29 25.59
CA GLY A 1027 81.06 -44.72 25.58
C GLY A 1027 81.46 -44.19 26.95
N SER A 1028 82.25 -43.13 27.00
CA SER A 1028 82.66 -42.50 28.27
C SER A 1028 81.50 -41.74 28.91
N LEU A 1029 81.47 -41.66 30.24
CA LEU A 1029 80.49 -40.88 30.99
C LEU A 1029 81.20 -40.13 32.11
N THR A 1030 80.92 -38.83 32.20
CA THR A 1030 81.40 -37.97 33.29
C THR A 1030 80.23 -37.54 34.16
N ILE A 1031 80.39 -37.64 35.48
CA ILE A 1031 79.40 -37.16 36.45
C ILE A 1031 80.14 -36.23 37.40
N GLU A 1032 79.69 -34.99 37.45
CA GLU A 1032 80.22 -33.93 38.31
C GLU A 1032 79.08 -33.46 39.23
N ALA A 1033 79.39 -33.37 40.52
CA ALA A 1033 78.50 -32.88 41.57
C ALA A 1033 79.30 -31.94 42.49
N GLY A 1034 78.74 -30.78 42.85
CA GLY A 1034 79.40 -29.85 43.77
C GLY A 1034 79.40 -30.31 45.22
N GLU A 1035 78.46 -31.17 45.60
CA GLU A 1035 78.41 -31.89 46.88
C GLU A 1035 78.61 -33.40 46.64
N ASP A 1036 77.54 -34.20 46.58
CA ASP A 1036 77.61 -35.67 46.59
C ASP A 1036 77.13 -36.35 45.29
N ILE A 1037 77.73 -37.51 44.99
CA ILE A 1037 77.22 -38.43 43.96
C ILE A 1037 76.58 -39.65 44.64
N LEU A 1038 75.26 -39.80 44.49
CA LEU A 1038 74.42 -40.76 45.22
C LEU A 1038 73.79 -41.79 44.28
N LEU A 1039 74.42 -42.96 44.16
CA LEU A 1039 74.01 -43.99 43.20
C LEU A 1039 73.28 -45.14 43.91
N GLY A 1040 71.96 -45.21 43.71
CA GLY A 1040 71.11 -46.32 44.15
C GLY A 1040 70.40 -46.11 45.50
N ILE A 1041 69.96 -44.89 45.80
CA ILE A 1041 69.33 -44.51 47.08
C ILE A 1041 67.81 -44.73 47.10
N HIS A 1042 67.23 -45.04 48.27
CA HIS A 1042 65.79 -45.35 48.39
C HIS A 1042 64.86 -44.13 48.26
N ASP A 1043 65.29 -42.96 48.72
CA ASP A 1043 64.52 -41.72 48.67
C ASP A 1043 65.37 -40.67 47.95
N VAL A 1044 65.09 -40.49 46.65
CA VAL A 1044 65.82 -39.54 45.80
C VAL A 1044 65.45 -38.10 46.11
N THR A 1045 64.20 -37.84 46.48
CA THR A 1045 63.71 -36.48 46.75
C THR A 1045 64.24 -35.93 48.07
N ASN A 1046 64.55 -36.80 49.05
CA ASN A 1046 65.17 -36.40 50.33
C ASN A 1046 66.56 -37.02 50.51
N HIS A 1047 67.34 -37.05 49.43
CA HIS A 1047 68.65 -37.70 49.33
C HIS A 1047 69.64 -37.23 50.41
N TRP A 1048 69.63 -35.95 50.73
CA TRP A 1048 70.38 -35.29 51.83
C TRP A 1048 70.16 -35.87 53.24
N SER A 1049 69.09 -36.63 53.49
CA SER A 1049 68.74 -37.10 54.85
C SER A 1049 69.15 -38.54 55.16
N ASN A 1050 69.47 -39.37 54.15
CA ASN A 1050 69.67 -40.81 54.32
C ASN A 1050 70.59 -41.47 53.27
N GLN A 1051 71.65 -40.77 52.87
CA GLN A 1051 72.63 -41.15 51.82
C GLN A 1051 73.21 -42.57 51.97
N GLY A 1052 73.32 -43.07 53.21
CA GLY A 1052 73.86 -44.40 53.53
C GLY A 1052 72.87 -45.57 53.34
N VAL A 1053 71.60 -45.31 52.99
CA VAL A 1053 70.57 -46.35 52.84
C VAL A 1053 70.14 -46.46 51.38
N GLY A 1054 70.66 -47.48 50.71
CA GLY A 1054 70.37 -47.76 49.32
C GLY A 1054 70.47 -49.24 48.97
N SER A 1055 70.16 -49.56 47.73
CA SER A 1055 70.30 -50.90 47.16
C SER A 1055 70.33 -50.82 45.63
N GLY A 1056 71.33 -51.43 44.98
CA GLY A 1056 71.47 -51.34 43.52
C GLY A 1056 72.00 -49.98 43.08
N GLY A 1057 71.65 -49.50 41.89
CA GLY A 1057 72.29 -48.29 41.32
C GLY A 1057 73.52 -48.62 40.49
N ASP A 1058 73.43 -49.64 39.63
CA ASP A 1058 74.56 -50.06 38.80
C ASP A 1058 74.87 -48.99 37.74
N VAL A 1059 76.13 -48.58 37.64
CA VAL A 1059 76.63 -47.73 36.55
C VAL A 1059 77.48 -48.59 35.63
N ARG A 1060 77.13 -48.61 34.34
CA ARG A 1060 77.83 -49.41 33.33
C ARG A 1060 78.17 -48.57 32.12
N VAL A 1061 79.45 -48.46 31.83
CA VAL A 1061 79.97 -47.69 30.69
C VAL A 1061 80.83 -48.56 29.77
N ASN A 1062 80.93 -48.18 28.50
CA ASN A 1062 81.80 -48.82 27.50
C ASN A 1062 82.89 -47.83 27.05
N GLY A 1063 83.55 -47.22 28.05
CA GLY A 1063 84.58 -46.19 27.97
C GLY A 1063 85.02 -45.82 29.40
N ASP A 1064 85.56 -44.62 29.59
CA ASP A 1064 85.96 -44.13 30.91
C ASP A 1064 84.74 -43.69 31.74
N LEU A 1065 84.71 -44.04 33.03
CA LEU A 1065 83.74 -43.49 34.00
C LEU A 1065 84.44 -42.50 34.92
N THR A 1066 84.14 -41.21 34.78
CA THR A 1066 84.67 -40.17 35.67
C THR A 1066 83.60 -39.74 36.65
N LEU A 1067 83.90 -39.83 37.96
CA LEU A 1067 83.03 -39.37 39.04
C LEU A 1067 83.78 -38.30 39.84
N THR A 1068 83.25 -37.09 39.88
CA THR A 1068 83.81 -35.96 40.63
C THR A 1068 82.73 -35.45 41.58
N ALA A 1069 82.91 -35.66 42.88
CA ALA A 1069 82.06 -35.10 43.93
C ALA A 1069 82.89 -34.07 44.73
N GLY A 1070 82.26 -32.98 45.16
CA GLY A 1070 82.90 -32.03 46.07
C GLY A 1070 83.12 -32.63 47.46
N ASP A 1071 82.19 -33.48 47.90
CA ASP A 1071 82.22 -34.20 49.16
C ASP A 1071 82.38 -35.71 48.94
N GLU A 1072 81.29 -36.47 48.78
CA GLU A 1072 81.30 -37.93 48.86
C GLU A 1072 80.62 -38.63 47.69
N VAL A 1073 81.08 -39.85 47.38
CA VAL A 1073 80.46 -40.75 46.40
C VAL A 1073 79.87 -41.96 47.12
N TYR A 1074 78.54 -42.06 47.13
CA TYR A 1074 77.77 -43.15 47.71
C TYR A 1074 77.29 -44.11 46.62
N ALA A 1075 78.04 -45.18 46.37
CA ALA A 1075 77.65 -46.22 45.41
C ALA A 1075 77.09 -47.47 46.10
N HIS A 1076 75.78 -47.71 45.98
CA HIS A 1076 75.08 -48.88 46.54
C HIS A 1076 75.00 -50.07 45.56
N GLY A 1077 75.55 -49.89 44.37
CA GLY A 1077 75.52 -50.84 43.24
C GLY A 1077 76.90 -51.08 42.65
N LYS A 1078 76.95 -51.71 41.47
CA LYS A 1078 78.20 -52.02 40.79
C LYS A 1078 78.56 -50.94 39.76
N LEU A 1079 79.75 -50.35 39.89
CA LEU A 1079 80.38 -49.54 38.86
C LEU A 1079 81.18 -50.46 37.92
N THR A 1080 80.93 -50.41 36.60
CA THR A 1080 81.55 -51.32 35.62
C THR A 1080 81.96 -50.58 34.34
N THR A 1081 83.25 -50.66 33.99
CA THR A 1081 83.78 -50.33 32.65
C THR A 1081 83.94 -51.63 31.84
N LEU A 1082 83.53 -51.63 30.56
CA LEU A 1082 83.46 -52.85 29.73
C LEU A 1082 84.58 -53.02 28.71
N ASP A 1083 85.22 -51.93 28.30
CA ASP A 1083 86.24 -51.90 27.24
C ASP A 1083 87.66 -52.21 27.76
N GLY A 1084 87.82 -52.29 29.09
CA GLY A 1084 89.11 -52.55 29.74
C GLY A 1084 90.03 -51.33 29.79
N SER A 1085 89.49 -50.12 29.61
CA SER A 1085 90.14 -48.85 29.96
C SER A 1085 90.56 -48.84 31.45
N GLU A 1086 91.61 -48.07 31.79
CA GLU A 1086 92.06 -47.88 33.18
C GLU A 1086 91.23 -46.82 33.94
N GLY A 1087 90.13 -46.33 33.36
CA GLY A 1087 89.24 -45.28 33.89
C GLY A 1087 88.36 -45.73 35.05
#